data_AF-A0A812XZK7-F1
#
_entry.id   AF-A0A812XZK7-F1
#
_cell.length_a   1.000
_cell.length_b   1.000
_cell.length_c   1.000
_cell.angle_alpha   90.00
_cell.angle_beta   90.00
_cell.angle_gamma   90.00
#
_symmetry.space_group_name_H-M   'P 1'
#
loop_
_entity.id
_entity.type
_entity.pdbx_description
1 polymer ?
#
loop_
_entity_poly.entity_id
_entity_poly.type
_entity_poly.pdbx_seq_one_letter_code
_entity_poly.pdbx_strand_id
1 'polypeptide(L)'
;ICVLAMLLSTASAARHDVMRVQQHRASAEAEGKMVPREINLALRRAQKSAQERLVDLEKAEATASAAKENAASAATTKMSLMEDVKAKTTQQQAQVERSRQAMTDAEEAASKHLNHAGDFEDALAKWNGFSKDVEGMQENVTRMEDKLDAKTRERDAAEEDMMGKKGVVLSANKMKDEAAKAAADADQEAQKAQQELRSLQATFDKAVFKAAKAEAESKEADGVARNAKNDHDDGKRTVELIQKLRMAVEAFYGAVDEFAYSDAPTGQSEVVKDPQLRAAYEKYNDMATIFAELHKFSPDTYQKVKPSLEEINRNYQESIATKCDPTGELSDEDGEPLPGFEEHCETEKWRMRPPARFLKFTEVAKARLQAVDGKILVAIVLPPAMDTCVPVVELAPPRFDVDTQKHEFCAYLEEHGYAVVADVASCADVATARSLMWDFLEAFPQTKVRRDDVKTWDDRYDWLPNPSNGILHGFGFGQSDFMWHLRLLPKVKAAFAAIWRTDDLLVSFDGGNIFRPWRYKRDWLTAGGWFHCDQNARFEDSKGKVCVQGLVTLFDANAESGGLVVIPGSHRCHEAICKRSVLAKRAGDFVPIALDDPILKQGAVLLRAQAGDLLLWDSRTVHCNTPSLTASEVEVDPVPRPDGWQPIRQVGYVCMTPRKFASREVLEKRKDAFVNNGSTSHWPHKFVSGGYPLPTAVPNDPQKISE
;
A
#
# COMPACT_ATOMS: atom_id res chain seq x y z
N ILE A 1 -55.47 41.08 31.36
CA ILE A 1 -55.84 39.64 31.21
C ILE A 1 -54.71 38.85 30.52
N CYS A 2 -54.17 39.28 29.36
CA CYS A 2 -53.03 38.58 28.72
C CYS A 2 -51.71 38.58 29.53
N VAL A 3 -51.40 39.63 30.30
CA VAL A 3 -50.22 39.67 31.17
C VAL A 3 -50.37 38.75 32.40
N LEU A 4 -51.61 38.57 32.89
CA LEU A 4 -51.90 37.65 34.00
C LEU A 4 -51.77 36.17 33.57
N ALA A 5 -52.08 35.86 32.31
CA ALA A 5 -51.96 34.51 31.75
C ALA A 5 -50.50 34.08 31.53
N MET A 6 -49.59 35.02 31.19
CA MET A 6 -48.16 34.72 31.07
C MET A 6 -47.48 34.51 32.43
N LEU A 7 -47.88 35.26 33.47
CA LEU A 7 -47.34 35.08 34.83
C LEU A 7 -47.83 33.77 35.49
N LEU A 8 -49.01 33.28 35.11
CA LEU A 8 -49.53 31.99 35.59
C LEU A 8 -48.89 30.79 34.86
N SER A 9 -48.43 30.94 33.61
CA SER A 9 -47.71 29.86 32.91
C SER A 9 -46.26 29.70 33.37
N THR A 10 -45.58 30.79 33.74
CA THR A 10 -44.22 30.74 34.31
C THR A 10 -44.21 30.20 35.74
N ALA A 11 -45.23 30.51 36.55
CA ALA A 11 -45.40 29.93 37.88
C ALA A 11 -45.70 28.41 37.86
N SER A 12 -46.33 27.90 36.79
CA SER A 12 -46.58 26.46 36.61
C SER A 12 -45.34 25.67 36.18
N ALA A 13 -44.42 26.30 35.43
CA ALA A 13 -43.13 25.70 35.07
C ALA A 13 -42.18 25.66 36.27
N ALA A 14 -42.12 26.75 37.06
CA ALA A 14 -41.32 26.83 38.28
C ALA A 14 -41.74 25.81 39.35
N ARG A 15 -43.05 25.53 39.50
CA ARG A 15 -43.53 24.46 40.42
C ARG A 15 -43.18 23.05 39.94
N HIS A 16 -43.04 22.84 38.64
CA HIS A 16 -42.65 21.55 38.07
C HIS A 16 -41.14 21.26 38.27
N ASP A 17 -40.29 22.29 38.21
CA ASP A 17 -38.85 22.14 38.46
C ASP A 17 -38.52 22.05 39.96
N VAL A 18 -39.21 22.78 40.84
CA VAL A 18 -39.02 22.66 42.29
C VAL A 18 -39.43 21.27 42.82
N MET A 19 -40.50 20.66 42.27
CA MET A 19 -40.88 19.28 42.59
C MET A 19 -39.87 18.26 42.06
N ARG A 20 -39.21 18.53 40.92
CA ARG A 20 -38.17 17.69 40.33
C ARG A 20 -36.89 17.73 41.17
N VAL A 21 -36.51 18.91 41.65
CA VAL A 21 -35.38 19.13 42.56
C VAL A 21 -35.65 18.47 43.92
N GLN A 22 -36.87 18.56 44.45
CA GLN A 22 -37.25 17.85 45.68
C GLN A 22 -37.31 16.32 45.51
N GLN A 23 -37.74 15.81 44.34
CA GLN A 23 -37.65 14.38 44.00
C GLN A 23 -36.20 13.90 43.88
N HIS A 24 -35.31 14.71 43.29
CA HIS A 24 -33.88 14.42 43.24
C HIS A 24 -33.24 14.42 44.63
N ARG A 25 -33.66 15.34 45.51
CA ARG A 25 -33.20 15.44 46.91
C ARG A 25 -33.67 14.26 47.76
N ALA A 26 -34.93 13.85 47.63
CA ALA A 26 -35.47 12.66 48.30
C ALA A 26 -34.93 11.33 47.72
N SER A 27 -34.55 11.30 46.44
CA SER A 27 -33.89 10.15 45.83
C SER A 27 -32.42 10.04 46.20
N ALA A 28 -31.75 11.17 46.53
CA ALA A 28 -30.38 11.21 47.04
C ALA A 28 -30.28 10.77 48.51
N GLU A 29 -31.31 11.00 49.32
CA GLU A 29 -31.38 10.52 50.71
C GLU A 29 -31.58 9.00 50.84
N ALA A 30 -32.01 8.31 49.78
CA ALA A 30 -32.29 6.86 49.79
C ALA A 30 -31.09 5.97 49.41
N GLU A 31 -30.05 6.52 48.77
CA GLU A 31 -28.85 5.78 48.36
C GLU A 31 -27.62 6.33 49.10
N GLY A 32 -27.52 6.02 50.39
CA GLY A 32 -26.30 6.26 51.16
C GLY A 32 -25.08 5.70 50.42
N LYS A 33 -24.14 6.60 50.09
CA LYS A 33 -22.99 6.46 49.20
C LYS A 33 -23.38 6.56 47.72
N MET A 34 -22.72 7.48 47.01
CA MET A 34 -21.84 7.16 45.87
C MET A 34 -21.78 8.34 44.91
N VAL A 35 -20.55 8.66 44.50
CA VAL A 35 -20.16 9.30 43.23
C VAL A 35 -21.33 9.52 42.26
N PRO A 36 -21.60 10.76 41.80
CA PRO A 36 -22.70 11.06 40.90
C PRO A 36 -22.80 10.11 39.71
N ARG A 37 -24.04 9.78 39.31
CA ARG A 37 -24.34 8.73 38.33
C ARG A 37 -23.63 8.98 37.00
N GLU A 38 -23.55 10.22 36.58
CA GLU A 38 -22.93 10.70 35.34
C GLU A 38 -21.42 10.41 35.35
N ILE A 39 -20.75 10.71 36.46
CA ILE A 39 -19.32 10.43 36.68
C ILE A 39 -19.06 8.91 36.72
N ASN A 40 -19.89 8.16 37.43
CA ASN A 40 -19.77 6.70 37.50
C ASN A 40 -19.96 6.06 36.12
N LEU A 41 -20.92 6.54 35.33
CA LEU A 41 -21.20 6.07 33.98
C LEU A 41 -20.05 6.41 33.01
N ALA A 42 -19.46 7.61 33.11
CA ALA A 42 -18.30 8.00 32.32
C ALA A 42 -17.10 7.11 32.61
N LEU A 43 -16.79 6.84 33.88
CA LEU A 43 -15.71 5.94 34.29
C LEU A 43 -15.94 4.49 33.84
N ARG A 44 -17.18 3.97 33.95
CA ARG A 44 -17.54 2.63 33.44
C ARG A 44 -17.39 2.53 31.93
N ARG A 45 -17.80 3.55 31.17
CA ARG A 45 -17.64 3.60 29.71
C ARG A 45 -16.17 3.64 29.32
N ALA A 46 -15.36 4.44 30.00
CA ALA A 46 -13.91 4.49 29.79
C ALA A 46 -13.26 3.13 30.09
N GLN A 47 -13.60 2.50 31.22
CA GLN A 47 -13.09 1.19 31.62
C GLN A 47 -13.46 0.10 30.60
N LYS A 48 -14.72 0.07 30.16
CA LYS A 48 -15.19 -0.87 29.13
C LYS A 48 -14.43 -0.68 27.82
N SER A 49 -14.31 0.57 27.36
CA SER A 49 -13.60 0.91 26.12
C SER A 49 -12.12 0.54 26.17
N ALA A 50 -11.46 0.71 27.32
CA ALA A 50 -10.06 0.32 27.50
C ALA A 50 -9.89 -1.21 27.53
N GLN A 51 -10.82 -1.93 28.16
CA GLN A 51 -10.80 -3.40 28.22
C GLN A 51 -11.05 -4.03 26.84
N GLU A 52 -11.99 -3.49 26.06
CA GLU A 52 -12.27 -3.94 24.69
C GLU A 52 -11.03 -3.76 23.81
N ARG A 53 -10.38 -2.60 23.88
CA ARG A 53 -9.13 -2.33 23.15
C ARG A 53 -8.01 -3.32 23.53
N LEU A 54 -7.89 -3.68 24.81
CA LEU A 54 -6.89 -4.66 25.26
C LEU A 54 -7.15 -6.05 24.66
N VAL A 55 -8.40 -6.51 24.65
CA VAL A 55 -8.79 -7.80 24.05
C VAL A 55 -8.50 -7.83 22.54
N ASP A 56 -8.71 -6.72 21.85
CA ASP A 56 -8.43 -6.63 20.41
C ASP A 56 -6.93 -6.70 20.12
N LEU A 57 -6.10 -6.11 20.99
CA LEU A 57 -4.64 -6.19 20.90
C LEU A 57 -4.12 -7.61 21.16
N GLU A 58 -4.67 -8.32 22.15
CA GLU A 58 -4.34 -9.74 22.43
C GLU A 58 -4.71 -10.66 21.25
N LYS A 59 -5.86 -10.42 20.62
CA LYS A 59 -6.27 -11.15 19.40
C LYS A 59 -5.32 -10.90 18.23
N ALA A 60 -4.85 -9.66 18.07
CA ALA A 60 -3.90 -9.31 17.03
C ALA A 60 -2.55 -10.04 17.22
N GLU A 61 -2.06 -10.13 18.45
CA GLU A 61 -0.83 -10.87 18.77
C GLU A 61 -0.98 -12.38 18.52
N ALA A 62 -2.10 -12.98 18.93
CA ALA A 62 -2.39 -14.39 18.67
C ALA A 62 -2.49 -14.71 17.16
N THR A 63 -3.10 -13.79 16.39
CA THR A 63 -3.23 -13.92 14.93
C THR A 63 -1.87 -13.89 14.24
N ALA A 64 -0.96 -13.02 14.68
CA ALA A 64 0.41 -12.96 14.15
C ALA A 64 1.22 -14.22 14.48
N SER A 65 1.09 -14.77 15.69
CA SER A 65 1.75 -16.03 16.06
C SER A 65 1.29 -17.19 15.17
N ALA A 66 -0.02 -17.32 14.96
CA ALA A 66 -0.59 -18.35 14.09
C ALA A 66 -0.15 -18.19 12.61
N ALA A 67 -0.12 -16.96 12.10
CA ALA A 67 0.35 -16.68 10.74
C ALA A 67 1.82 -17.05 10.55
N LYS A 68 2.66 -16.84 11.58
CA LYS A 68 4.07 -17.20 11.57
C LYS A 68 4.30 -18.72 11.56
N GLU A 69 3.53 -19.47 12.34
CA GLU A 69 3.57 -20.95 12.32
C GLU A 69 3.14 -21.51 10.96
N ASN A 70 2.08 -20.94 10.36
CA ASN A 70 1.63 -21.32 9.02
C ASN A 70 2.67 -21.04 7.95
N ALA A 71 3.35 -19.88 8.01
CA ALA A 71 4.43 -19.54 7.10
C ALA A 71 5.63 -20.49 7.23
N ALA A 72 6.01 -20.86 8.46
CA ALA A 72 7.07 -21.82 8.72
C ALA A 72 6.73 -23.21 8.17
N SER A 73 5.51 -23.70 8.41
CA SER A 73 5.02 -24.98 7.88
C SER A 73 5.03 -25.00 6.35
N ALA A 74 4.52 -23.93 5.71
CA ALA A 74 4.50 -23.81 4.25
C ALA A 74 5.91 -23.73 3.65
N ALA A 75 6.86 -23.07 4.33
CA ALA A 75 8.27 -23.02 3.91
C ALA A 75 8.93 -24.41 3.97
N THR A 76 8.67 -25.20 5.01
CA THR A 76 9.15 -26.58 5.13
C THR A 76 8.60 -27.46 4.00
N THR A 77 7.30 -27.37 3.70
CA THR A 77 6.69 -28.11 2.58
C THR A 77 7.31 -27.72 1.23
N LYS A 78 7.53 -26.41 1.00
CA LYS A 78 8.21 -25.93 -0.21
C LYS A 78 9.63 -26.49 -0.35
N MET A 79 10.41 -26.50 0.74
CA MET A 79 11.77 -27.04 0.72
C MET A 79 11.82 -28.52 0.41
N SER A 80 10.94 -29.33 1.01
CA SER A 80 10.83 -30.77 0.73
C SER A 80 10.52 -31.02 -0.75
N LEU A 81 9.53 -30.30 -1.32
CA LEU A 81 9.17 -30.45 -2.72
C LEU A 81 10.27 -29.96 -3.68
N MET A 82 11.08 -28.98 -3.27
CA MET A 82 12.25 -28.53 -4.05
C MET A 82 13.30 -29.63 -4.17
N GLU A 83 13.55 -30.36 -3.09
CA GLU A 83 14.47 -31.51 -3.09
C GLU A 83 13.94 -32.64 -3.98
N ASP A 84 12.64 -32.94 -3.91
CA ASP A 84 12.01 -33.94 -4.77
C ASP A 84 12.09 -33.57 -6.26
N VAL A 85 11.79 -32.31 -6.62
CA VAL A 85 11.92 -31.81 -8.01
C VAL A 85 13.36 -31.91 -8.49
N LYS A 86 14.34 -31.53 -7.65
CA LYS A 86 15.77 -31.60 -7.99
C LYS A 86 16.24 -33.04 -8.20
N ALA A 87 15.82 -33.97 -7.33
CA ALA A 87 16.13 -35.38 -7.45
C ALA A 87 15.54 -35.98 -8.74
N LYS A 88 14.26 -35.69 -9.03
CA LYS A 88 13.58 -36.19 -10.24
C LYS A 88 14.14 -35.58 -11.53
N THR A 89 14.53 -34.31 -11.52
CA THR A 89 15.19 -33.64 -12.65
C THR A 89 16.53 -34.29 -12.97
N THR A 90 17.31 -34.61 -11.94
CA THR A 90 18.61 -35.30 -12.09
C THR A 90 18.41 -36.70 -12.66
N GLN A 91 17.40 -37.44 -12.18
CA GLN A 91 17.04 -38.75 -12.71
C GLN A 91 16.65 -38.67 -14.20
N GLN A 92 15.90 -37.64 -14.59
CA GLN A 92 15.46 -37.46 -15.97
C GLN A 92 16.60 -37.05 -16.91
N GLN A 93 17.53 -36.21 -16.46
CA GLN A 93 18.74 -35.88 -17.22
C GLN A 93 19.58 -37.13 -17.49
N ALA A 94 19.75 -38.00 -16.49
CA ALA A 94 20.44 -39.28 -16.66
C ALA A 94 19.71 -40.22 -17.65
N GLN A 95 18.38 -40.15 -17.73
CA GLN A 95 17.60 -40.96 -18.65
C GLN A 95 17.68 -40.46 -20.10
N VAL A 96 17.64 -39.14 -20.32
CA VAL A 96 17.82 -38.54 -21.65
C VAL A 96 19.21 -38.83 -22.21
N GLU A 97 20.25 -38.75 -21.37
CA GLU A 97 21.62 -39.07 -21.78
C GLU A 97 21.76 -40.54 -22.22
N ARG A 98 21.12 -41.47 -21.49
CA ARG A 98 21.06 -42.89 -21.89
C ARG A 98 20.35 -43.09 -23.22
N SER A 99 19.21 -42.42 -23.45
CA SER A 99 18.49 -42.52 -24.73
C SER A 99 19.30 -41.93 -25.89
N ARG A 100 20.03 -40.83 -25.66
CA ARG A 100 20.90 -40.20 -26.67
C ARG A 100 22.09 -41.08 -27.05
N GLN A 101 22.70 -41.74 -26.06
CA GLN A 101 23.76 -42.71 -26.33
C GLN A 101 23.22 -43.89 -27.15
N ALA A 102 22.06 -44.43 -26.79
CA ALA A 102 21.42 -45.51 -27.54
C ALA A 102 21.09 -45.13 -29.00
N MET A 103 20.66 -43.89 -29.25
CA MET A 103 20.45 -43.41 -30.63
C MET A 103 21.75 -43.24 -31.41
N THR A 104 22.81 -42.74 -30.77
CA THR A 104 24.13 -42.60 -31.40
C THR A 104 24.70 -43.96 -31.77
N ASP A 105 24.58 -44.94 -30.87
CA ASP A 105 25.00 -46.33 -31.11
C ASP A 105 24.19 -46.96 -32.26
N ALA A 106 22.88 -46.65 -32.36
CA ALA A 106 22.02 -47.12 -33.44
C ALA A 106 22.35 -46.47 -34.79
N GLU A 107 22.66 -45.16 -34.82
CA GLU A 107 23.09 -44.45 -36.02
C GLU A 107 24.46 -44.94 -36.52
N GLU A 108 25.40 -45.18 -35.61
CA GLU A 108 26.73 -45.71 -35.96
C GLU A 108 26.62 -47.14 -36.53
N ALA A 109 25.74 -47.97 -35.97
CA ALA A 109 25.40 -49.28 -36.51
C ALA A 109 24.78 -49.16 -37.92
N ALA A 110 23.78 -48.28 -38.11
CA ALA A 110 23.12 -48.08 -39.39
C ALA A 110 24.08 -47.57 -40.48
N SER A 111 25.00 -46.66 -40.13
CA SER A 111 25.97 -46.08 -41.06
C SER A 111 27.03 -47.09 -41.52
N LYS A 112 27.47 -48.02 -40.65
CA LYS A 112 28.39 -49.10 -41.04
C LYS A 112 27.76 -50.09 -42.02
N HIS A 113 26.44 -50.25 -41.96
CA HIS A 113 25.71 -51.20 -42.81
C HIS A 113 25.21 -50.61 -44.14
N LEU A 114 24.96 -49.30 -44.24
CA LEU A 114 24.66 -48.61 -45.51
C LEU A 114 25.78 -48.75 -46.55
N ASN A 115 27.04 -48.76 -46.11
CA ASN A 115 28.20 -49.01 -46.98
C ASN A 115 28.17 -50.42 -47.60
N HIS A 116 27.68 -51.43 -46.87
CA HIS A 116 27.59 -52.81 -47.34
C HIS A 116 26.41 -53.04 -48.30
N ALA A 117 25.36 -52.21 -48.24
CA ALA A 117 24.22 -52.27 -49.16
C ALA A 117 24.60 -51.74 -50.56
N GLY A 118 25.41 -50.68 -50.63
CA GLY A 118 25.99 -50.19 -51.90
C GLY A 118 26.88 -51.24 -52.58
N ASP A 119 27.69 -51.97 -51.79
CA ASP A 119 28.53 -53.05 -52.29
C ASP A 119 27.71 -54.23 -52.87
N PHE A 120 26.47 -54.45 -52.38
CA PHE A 120 25.57 -55.48 -52.89
C PHE A 120 24.93 -55.07 -54.22
N GLU A 121 24.51 -53.82 -54.37
CA GLU A 121 23.98 -53.30 -55.65
C GLU A 121 25.04 -53.33 -56.76
N ASP A 122 26.28 -52.97 -56.44
CA ASP A 122 27.42 -53.05 -57.36
C ASP A 122 27.75 -54.50 -57.75
N ALA A 123 27.66 -55.45 -56.82
CA ALA A 123 27.87 -56.87 -57.10
C ALA A 123 26.75 -57.45 -57.99
N LEU A 124 25.49 -57.05 -57.75
CA LEU A 124 24.34 -57.47 -58.54
C LEU A 124 24.41 -56.93 -59.99
N ALA A 125 24.85 -55.68 -60.16
CA ALA A 125 25.05 -55.09 -61.49
C ALA A 125 26.12 -55.85 -62.29
N LYS A 126 27.23 -56.23 -61.65
CA LYS A 126 28.29 -57.06 -62.26
C LYS A 126 27.78 -58.45 -62.62
N TRP A 127 27.05 -59.11 -61.72
CA TRP A 127 26.47 -60.43 -61.97
C TRP A 127 25.49 -60.44 -63.15
N ASN A 128 24.60 -59.44 -63.21
CA ASN A 128 23.68 -59.28 -64.35
C ASN A 128 24.42 -59.03 -65.67
N GLY A 129 25.51 -58.27 -65.64
CA GLY A 129 26.38 -58.07 -66.80
C GLY A 129 27.03 -59.39 -67.26
N PHE A 130 27.59 -60.15 -66.33
CA PHE A 130 28.19 -61.45 -66.63
C PHE A 130 27.17 -62.47 -67.17
N SER A 131 25.97 -62.53 -66.58
CA SER A 131 24.90 -63.42 -67.06
C SER A 131 24.55 -63.14 -68.52
N LYS A 132 24.47 -61.85 -68.89
CA LYS A 132 24.14 -61.39 -70.24
C LYS A 132 25.26 -61.68 -71.25
N ASP A 133 26.52 -61.55 -70.83
CA ASP A 133 27.69 -61.88 -71.64
C ASP A 133 27.82 -63.39 -71.88
N VAL A 134 27.50 -64.22 -70.86
CA VAL A 134 27.46 -65.69 -70.97
C VAL A 134 26.35 -66.13 -71.94
N GLU A 135 25.16 -65.54 -71.87
CA GLU A 135 24.06 -65.81 -72.81
C GLU A 135 24.44 -65.46 -74.27
N GLY A 136 25.14 -64.35 -74.49
CA GLY A 136 25.62 -63.95 -75.83
C GLY A 136 26.77 -64.81 -76.39
N MET A 137 27.57 -65.44 -75.53
CA MET A 137 28.64 -66.36 -75.96
C MET A 137 28.10 -67.75 -76.36
N GLN A 138 26.90 -68.11 -75.94
CA GLN A 138 26.26 -69.40 -76.25
C GLN A 138 25.85 -69.53 -77.74
N GLU A 139 25.80 -68.43 -78.50
CA GLU A 139 25.24 -68.38 -79.87
C GLU A 139 26.23 -68.69 -81.01
N ASN A 140 27.53 -68.88 -80.77
CA ASN A 140 28.52 -69.20 -81.82
C ASN A 140 29.56 -70.25 -81.38
N VAL A 141 29.29 -71.53 -81.67
CA VAL A 141 30.03 -72.66 -81.08
C VAL A 141 31.12 -73.18 -82.01
N THR A 142 32.39 -72.88 -81.67
CA THR A 142 33.56 -73.79 -81.84
C THR A 142 34.87 -73.22 -81.28
N ARG A 143 34.96 -71.93 -80.92
CA ARG A 143 36.13 -71.33 -80.23
C ARG A 143 35.81 -70.85 -78.80
N MET A 144 34.64 -71.18 -78.27
CA MET A 144 34.09 -70.58 -77.05
C MET A 144 34.07 -71.52 -75.83
N GLU A 145 34.31 -72.83 -76.00
CA GLU A 145 34.17 -73.82 -74.90
C GLU A 145 35.13 -73.55 -73.73
N ASP A 146 36.43 -73.32 -73.98
CA ASP A 146 37.39 -72.99 -72.91
C ASP A 146 37.12 -71.63 -72.23
N LYS A 147 36.56 -70.67 -72.98
CA LYS A 147 36.21 -69.34 -72.45
C LYS A 147 34.93 -69.38 -71.64
N LEU A 148 33.97 -70.21 -72.05
CA LEU A 148 32.72 -70.44 -71.35
C LEU A 148 32.98 -71.12 -70.00
N ASP A 149 33.88 -72.10 -69.94
CA ASP A 149 34.25 -72.76 -68.68
C ASP A 149 34.94 -71.80 -67.69
N ALA A 150 35.84 -70.93 -68.18
CA ALA A 150 36.46 -69.90 -67.36
C ALA A 150 35.43 -68.89 -66.83
N LYS A 151 34.50 -68.43 -67.70
CA LYS A 151 33.44 -67.50 -67.31
C LYS A 151 32.40 -68.12 -66.39
N THR A 152 32.12 -69.41 -66.55
CA THR A 152 31.21 -70.17 -65.67
C THR A 152 31.79 -70.29 -64.26
N ARG A 153 33.09 -70.57 -64.12
CA ARG A 153 33.76 -70.58 -62.80
C ARG A 153 33.77 -69.20 -62.12
N GLU A 154 33.94 -68.13 -62.89
CA GLU A 154 33.84 -66.75 -62.36
C GLU A 154 32.40 -66.41 -61.93
N ARG A 155 31.39 -66.87 -62.69
CA ARG A 155 29.98 -66.72 -62.34
C ARG A 155 29.64 -67.45 -61.05
N ASP A 156 30.06 -68.70 -60.92
CA ASP A 156 29.75 -69.54 -59.76
C ASP A 156 30.41 -68.96 -58.49
N ALA A 157 31.64 -68.44 -58.59
CA ALA A 157 32.30 -67.72 -57.49
C ALA A 157 31.59 -66.39 -57.13
N ALA A 158 31.05 -65.67 -58.10
CA ALA A 158 30.27 -64.45 -57.87
C ALA A 158 28.88 -64.75 -57.26
N GLU A 159 28.28 -65.90 -57.58
CA GLU A 159 27.02 -66.35 -57.00
C GLU A 159 27.17 -66.76 -55.53
N GLU A 160 28.29 -67.42 -55.19
CA GLU A 160 28.63 -67.77 -53.80
C GLU A 160 28.87 -66.52 -52.93
N ASP A 161 29.55 -65.51 -53.46
CA ASP A 161 29.73 -64.19 -52.83
C ASP A 161 28.38 -63.44 -52.66
N MET A 162 27.48 -63.52 -53.65
CA MET A 162 26.13 -62.93 -53.58
C MET A 162 25.28 -63.57 -52.47
N MET A 163 25.31 -64.90 -52.36
CA MET A 163 24.57 -65.66 -51.35
C MET A 163 25.08 -65.38 -49.93
N GLY A 164 26.40 -65.26 -49.74
CA GLY A 164 27.01 -64.85 -48.47
C GLY A 164 26.57 -63.44 -48.05
N LYS A 165 26.56 -62.48 -48.98
CA LYS A 165 26.15 -61.09 -48.74
C LYS A 165 24.64 -60.94 -48.48
N LYS A 166 23.79 -61.74 -49.12
CA LYS A 166 22.34 -61.78 -48.88
C LYS A 166 21.97 -62.23 -47.45
N GLY A 167 22.72 -63.19 -46.89
CA GLY A 167 22.56 -63.61 -45.49
C GLY A 167 22.89 -62.52 -44.48
N VAL A 168 23.91 -61.69 -44.78
CA VAL A 168 24.29 -60.53 -43.95
C VAL A 168 23.21 -59.45 -43.96
N VAL A 169 22.58 -59.18 -45.10
CA VAL A 169 21.49 -58.18 -45.22
C VAL A 169 20.24 -58.59 -44.43
N LEU A 170 19.85 -59.86 -44.47
CA LEU A 170 18.69 -60.35 -43.70
C LEU A 170 18.93 -60.30 -42.18
N SER A 171 20.15 -60.63 -41.74
CA SER A 171 20.56 -60.47 -40.33
C SER A 171 20.55 -58.99 -39.91
N ALA A 172 20.98 -58.09 -40.79
CA ALA A 172 21.01 -56.64 -40.53
C ALA A 172 19.61 -56.04 -40.39
N ASN A 173 18.64 -56.46 -41.22
CA ASN A 173 17.25 -56.00 -41.10
C ASN A 173 16.62 -56.42 -39.75
N LYS A 174 16.90 -57.64 -39.29
CA LYS A 174 16.42 -58.11 -37.99
C LYS A 174 17.01 -57.30 -36.82
N MET A 175 18.32 -57.02 -36.85
CA MET A 175 18.97 -56.20 -35.82
C MET A 175 18.49 -54.74 -35.85
N LYS A 176 18.17 -54.20 -37.04
CA LYS A 176 17.58 -52.88 -37.22
C LYS A 176 16.18 -52.79 -36.62
N ASP A 177 15.35 -53.82 -36.83
CA ASP A 177 14.00 -53.88 -36.26
C ASP A 177 14.05 -54.02 -34.72
N GLU A 178 14.99 -54.80 -34.18
CA GLU A 178 15.22 -54.93 -32.74
C GLU A 178 15.74 -53.60 -32.11
N ALA A 179 16.64 -52.88 -32.78
CA ALA A 179 17.14 -51.58 -32.34
C ALA A 179 16.05 -50.48 -32.42
N ALA A 180 15.22 -50.49 -33.48
CA ALA A 180 14.10 -49.56 -33.61
C ALA A 180 13.05 -49.77 -32.52
N LYS A 181 12.79 -51.02 -32.14
CA LYS A 181 11.91 -51.36 -31.02
C LYS A 181 12.49 -50.87 -29.68
N ALA A 182 13.77 -51.10 -29.42
CA ALA A 182 14.44 -50.61 -28.21
C ALA A 182 14.42 -49.07 -28.10
N ALA A 183 14.57 -48.36 -29.23
CA ALA A 183 14.46 -46.91 -29.27
C ALA A 183 13.02 -46.41 -28.98
N ALA A 184 12.00 -47.10 -29.50
CA ALA A 184 10.61 -46.78 -29.24
C ALA A 184 10.22 -47.00 -27.76
N ASP A 185 10.67 -48.10 -27.16
CA ASP A 185 10.45 -48.39 -25.74
C ASP A 185 11.13 -47.34 -24.84
N ALA A 186 12.35 -46.91 -25.18
CA ALA A 186 13.08 -45.87 -24.46
C ALA A 186 12.41 -44.48 -24.58
N ASP A 187 11.84 -44.14 -25.74
CA ASP A 187 11.13 -42.88 -25.95
C ASP A 187 9.81 -42.85 -25.17
N GLN A 188 9.07 -43.96 -25.14
CA GLN A 188 7.86 -44.10 -24.33
C GLN A 188 8.16 -43.93 -22.82
N GLU A 189 9.27 -44.49 -22.33
CA GLU A 189 9.68 -44.35 -20.93
C GLU A 189 10.11 -42.91 -20.61
N ALA A 190 10.80 -42.24 -21.53
CA ALA A 190 11.16 -40.83 -21.40
C ALA A 190 9.93 -39.90 -21.36
N GLN A 191 8.92 -40.16 -22.18
CA GLN A 191 7.66 -39.42 -22.19
C GLN A 191 6.91 -39.57 -20.85
N LYS A 192 6.85 -40.79 -20.30
CA LYS A 192 6.22 -41.06 -18.99
C LYS A 192 6.95 -40.32 -17.86
N ALA A 193 8.28 -40.35 -17.85
CA ALA A 193 9.09 -39.61 -16.88
C ALA A 193 8.85 -38.09 -16.98
N GLN A 194 8.72 -37.55 -18.20
CA GLN A 194 8.45 -36.13 -18.44
C GLN A 194 7.06 -35.70 -17.94
N GLN A 195 6.07 -36.58 -18.03
CA GLN A 195 4.74 -36.35 -17.48
C GLN A 195 4.73 -36.32 -15.95
N GLU A 196 5.47 -37.24 -15.31
CA GLU A 196 5.67 -37.24 -13.85
C GLU A 196 6.36 -35.96 -13.37
N LEU A 197 7.42 -35.52 -14.07
CA LEU A 197 8.12 -34.28 -13.74
C LEU A 197 7.21 -33.06 -13.85
N ARG A 198 6.38 -32.96 -14.90
CA ARG A 198 5.39 -31.87 -15.05
C ARG A 198 4.38 -31.85 -13.91
N SER A 199 3.93 -33.03 -13.45
CA SER A 199 3.01 -33.15 -12.30
C SER A 199 3.66 -32.69 -10.99
N LEU A 200 4.92 -33.07 -10.78
CA LEU A 200 5.69 -32.66 -9.61
C LEU A 200 6.00 -31.16 -9.62
N GLN A 201 6.35 -30.60 -10.79
CA GLN A 201 6.56 -29.17 -11.00
C GLN A 201 5.30 -28.37 -10.66
N ALA A 202 4.12 -28.80 -11.15
CA ALA A 202 2.85 -28.16 -10.84
C ALA A 202 2.49 -28.22 -9.34
N THR A 203 2.92 -29.26 -8.64
CA THR A 203 2.74 -29.40 -7.19
C THR A 203 3.69 -28.47 -6.42
N PHE A 204 4.93 -28.37 -6.88
CA PHE A 204 5.92 -27.43 -6.36
C PHE A 204 5.47 -25.98 -6.56
N ASP A 205 4.99 -25.60 -7.74
CA ASP A 205 4.52 -24.23 -8.02
C ASP A 205 3.34 -23.84 -7.11
N LYS A 206 2.41 -24.77 -6.85
CA LYS A 206 1.34 -24.58 -5.86
C LYS A 206 1.88 -24.39 -4.45
N ALA A 207 2.92 -25.13 -4.07
CA ALA A 207 3.56 -24.99 -2.75
C ALA A 207 4.34 -23.67 -2.62
N VAL A 208 5.02 -23.22 -3.68
CA VAL A 208 5.68 -21.91 -3.75
C VAL A 208 4.66 -20.79 -3.58
N PHE A 209 3.52 -20.87 -4.28
CA PHE A 209 2.43 -19.90 -4.15
C PHE A 209 1.86 -19.87 -2.72
N LYS A 210 1.57 -21.05 -2.13
CA LYS A 210 1.09 -21.15 -0.75
C LYS A 210 2.09 -20.57 0.26
N ALA A 211 3.39 -20.85 0.08
CA ALA A 211 4.43 -20.33 0.95
C ALA A 211 4.59 -18.80 0.82
N ALA A 212 4.56 -18.27 -0.41
CA ALA A 212 4.62 -16.84 -0.65
C ALA A 212 3.41 -16.10 -0.06
N LYS A 213 2.21 -16.68 -0.21
CA LYS A 213 0.98 -16.15 0.41
C LYS A 213 1.06 -16.16 1.93
N ALA A 214 1.46 -17.29 2.54
CA ALA A 214 1.59 -17.41 3.99
C ALA A 214 2.67 -16.47 4.55
N GLU A 215 3.77 -16.24 3.82
CA GLU A 215 4.82 -15.29 4.20
C GLU A 215 4.34 -13.83 4.11
N ALA A 216 3.50 -13.49 3.12
CA ALA A 216 2.89 -12.17 3.01
C ALA A 216 1.90 -11.92 4.16
N GLU A 217 1.02 -12.88 4.44
CA GLU A 217 0.06 -12.82 5.57
C GLU A 217 0.79 -12.72 6.92
N SER A 218 1.89 -13.46 7.09
CA SER A 218 2.75 -13.37 8.27
C SER A 218 3.42 -12.00 8.42
N LYS A 219 3.94 -11.41 7.34
CA LYS A 219 4.55 -10.06 7.36
C LYS A 219 3.53 -8.96 7.67
N GLU A 220 2.32 -9.09 7.13
CA GLU A 220 1.21 -8.18 7.40
C GLU A 220 0.78 -8.28 8.87
N ALA A 221 0.56 -9.49 9.37
CA ALA A 221 0.22 -9.74 10.77
C ALA A 221 1.34 -9.30 11.74
N ASP A 222 2.61 -9.50 11.39
CA ASP A 222 3.77 -9.00 12.15
C ASP A 222 3.88 -7.46 12.14
N GLY A 223 3.41 -6.80 11.07
CA GLY A 223 3.30 -5.35 11.00
C GLY A 223 2.25 -4.82 11.97
N VAL A 224 1.07 -5.46 11.98
CA VAL A 224 -0.04 -5.16 12.89
C VAL A 224 0.36 -5.45 14.34
N ALA A 225 0.98 -6.60 14.62
CA ALA A 225 1.41 -7.00 15.96
C ALA A 225 2.53 -6.13 16.53
N ARG A 226 3.47 -5.65 15.69
CA ARG A 226 4.51 -4.70 16.15
C ARG A 226 3.93 -3.37 16.62
N ASN A 227 2.90 -2.88 15.94
CA ASN A 227 2.17 -1.71 16.39
C ASN A 227 1.34 -2.03 17.65
N ALA A 228 0.72 -3.21 17.70
CA ALA A 228 -0.10 -3.65 18.82
C ALA A 228 0.69 -3.93 20.12
N LYS A 229 1.96 -4.31 20.06
CA LYS A 229 2.75 -4.69 21.26
C LYS A 229 3.02 -3.50 22.19
N ASN A 230 3.43 -2.36 21.63
CA ASN A 230 3.60 -1.13 22.42
C ASN A 230 2.24 -0.66 22.95
N ASP A 231 1.19 -0.76 22.13
CA ASP A 231 -0.18 -0.40 22.48
C ASP A 231 -0.79 -1.33 23.55
N HIS A 232 -0.32 -2.57 23.67
CA HIS A 232 -0.81 -3.54 24.64
C HIS A 232 -0.30 -3.24 26.06
N ASP A 233 0.98 -2.90 26.21
CA ASP A 233 1.53 -2.47 27.51
C ASP A 233 0.93 -1.13 27.95
N ASP A 234 0.73 -0.19 27.03
CA ASP A 234 0.03 1.07 27.27
C ASP A 234 -1.47 0.85 27.55
N GLY A 235 -2.10 -0.12 26.90
CA GLY A 235 -3.49 -0.53 27.12
C GLY A 235 -3.71 -1.11 28.52
N LYS A 236 -2.83 -2.01 28.99
CA LYS A 236 -2.84 -2.54 30.36
C LYS A 236 -2.71 -1.41 31.38
N ARG A 237 -1.74 -0.53 31.18
CA ARG A 237 -1.53 0.63 32.05
C ARG A 237 -2.73 1.57 32.07
N THR A 238 -3.41 1.74 30.94
CA THR A 238 -4.64 2.56 30.85
C THR A 238 -5.77 1.95 31.66
N VAL A 239 -5.99 0.63 31.59
CA VAL A 239 -7.01 -0.07 32.40
C VAL A 239 -6.71 0.09 33.90
N GLU A 240 -5.45 -0.09 34.31
CA GLU A 240 -5.03 0.11 35.70
C GLU A 240 -5.25 1.55 36.18
N LEU A 241 -4.94 2.54 35.34
CA LEU A 241 -5.14 3.95 35.67
C LEU A 241 -6.62 4.30 35.82
N ILE A 242 -7.52 3.75 35.01
CA ILE A 242 -8.97 3.96 35.14
C ILE A 242 -9.50 3.31 36.43
N GLN A 243 -9.00 2.12 36.79
CA GLN A 243 -9.37 1.47 38.05
C GLN A 243 -8.93 2.30 39.26
N LYS A 244 -7.67 2.76 39.26
CA LYS A 244 -7.15 3.67 40.28
C LYS A 244 -7.94 4.96 40.34
N LEU A 245 -8.29 5.53 39.18
CA LEU A 245 -9.08 6.74 39.10
C LEU A 245 -10.45 6.57 39.73
N ARG A 246 -11.13 5.46 39.43
CA ARG A 246 -12.43 5.15 40.03
C ARG A 246 -12.36 5.03 41.55
N MET A 247 -11.35 4.32 42.07
CA MET A 247 -11.14 4.21 43.53
C MET A 247 -10.85 5.58 44.16
N ALA A 248 -10.09 6.43 43.48
CA ALA A 248 -9.77 7.78 43.98
C ALA A 248 -10.98 8.72 43.95
N VAL A 249 -11.84 8.63 42.94
CA VAL A 249 -13.11 9.37 42.87
C VAL A 249 -14.07 8.90 43.97
N GLU A 250 -14.18 7.59 44.20
CA GLU A 250 -14.99 7.04 45.29
C GLU A 250 -14.46 7.51 46.67
N ALA A 251 -13.14 7.50 46.88
CA ALA A 251 -12.52 7.99 48.10
C ALA A 251 -12.68 9.50 48.30
N PHE A 252 -12.63 10.29 47.22
CA PHE A 252 -12.86 11.74 47.27
C PHE A 252 -14.29 12.05 47.70
N TYR A 253 -15.29 11.48 47.02
CA TYR A 253 -16.69 11.72 47.38
C TYR A 253 -17.03 11.22 48.78
N GLY A 254 -16.43 10.11 49.22
CA GLY A 254 -16.57 9.66 50.62
C GLY A 254 -16.04 10.70 51.63
N ALA A 255 -14.90 11.33 51.35
CA ALA A 255 -14.35 12.38 52.20
C ALA A 255 -15.16 13.69 52.13
N VAL A 256 -15.76 14.01 50.97
CA VAL A 256 -16.67 15.15 50.80
C VAL A 256 -17.97 14.92 51.57
N ASP A 257 -18.52 13.71 51.55
CA ASP A 257 -19.71 13.35 52.32
C ASP A 257 -19.40 13.46 53.83
N GLU A 258 -18.28 12.90 54.30
CA GLU A 258 -17.84 13.02 55.69
C GLU A 258 -17.72 14.49 56.12
N PHE A 259 -17.14 15.34 55.27
CA PHE A 259 -17.09 16.78 55.47
C PHE A 259 -18.48 17.41 55.50
N ALA A 260 -19.34 17.13 54.51
CA ALA A 260 -20.67 17.72 54.39
C ALA A 260 -21.59 17.39 55.59
N TYR A 261 -21.45 16.20 56.17
CA TYR A 261 -22.28 15.70 57.27
C TYR A 261 -21.71 15.93 58.68
N SER A 262 -20.54 16.56 58.82
CA SER A 262 -20.01 16.93 60.14
C SER A 262 -20.62 18.21 60.69
N ASP A 263 -20.64 18.33 62.02
CA ASP A 263 -21.16 19.51 62.72
C ASP A 263 -20.52 20.80 62.18
N ALA A 264 -21.36 21.77 61.80
CA ALA A 264 -20.91 23.03 61.22
C ALA A 264 -20.17 23.88 62.27
N PRO A 265 -18.94 24.36 62.00
CA PRO A 265 -18.25 25.24 62.94
C PRO A 265 -18.96 26.60 63.05
N THR A 266 -18.97 27.16 64.25
CA THR A 266 -19.79 28.33 64.64
C THR A 266 -19.15 29.69 64.28
N GLY A 267 -18.44 29.79 63.15
CA GLY A 267 -17.96 31.08 62.66
C GLY A 267 -16.91 31.07 61.53
N GLN A 268 -16.92 32.17 60.77
CA GLN A 268 -16.19 32.55 59.53
C GLN A 268 -14.71 32.13 59.36
N SER A 269 -13.99 31.67 60.39
CA SER A 269 -12.53 31.38 60.30
C SER A 269 -12.13 29.92 60.58
N GLU A 270 -13.11 29.03 60.83
CA GLU A 270 -12.85 27.67 61.30
C GLU A 270 -13.07 26.58 60.24
N VAL A 271 -13.85 26.82 59.18
CA VAL A 271 -14.05 25.81 58.10
C VAL A 271 -12.74 25.49 57.37
N VAL A 272 -11.80 26.45 57.21
CA VAL A 272 -10.46 26.22 56.61
C VAL A 272 -9.61 25.32 57.50
N LYS A 273 -9.89 25.30 58.81
CA LYS A 273 -9.19 24.51 59.82
C LYS A 273 -9.85 23.15 60.04
N ASP A 274 -10.96 22.86 59.35
CA ASP A 274 -11.67 21.60 59.45
C ASP A 274 -10.76 20.45 58.97
N PRO A 275 -10.41 19.49 59.84
CA PRO A 275 -9.59 18.34 59.48
C PRO A 275 -10.19 17.49 58.35
N GLN A 276 -11.52 17.44 58.22
CA GLN A 276 -12.21 16.65 57.20
C GLN A 276 -12.14 17.30 55.83
N LEU A 277 -12.18 18.63 55.79
CA LEU A 277 -11.92 19.37 54.55
C LEU A 277 -10.49 19.11 54.04
N ARG A 278 -9.51 19.13 54.95
CA ARG A 278 -8.12 18.78 54.61
C ARG A 278 -8.03 17.35 54.06
N ALA A 279 -8.72 16.39 54.67
CA ALA A 279 -8.78 15.02 54.18
C ALA A 279 -9.40 14.93 52.77
N ALA A 280 -10.49 15.67 52.51
CA ALA A 280 -11.11 15.75 51.18
C ALA A 280 -10.14 16.35 50.13
N TYR A 281 -9.37 17.38 50.49
CA TYR A 281 -8.35 17.97 49.61
C TYR A 281 -7.21 16.98 49.29
N GLU A 282 -6.77 16.19 50.27
CA GLU A 282 -5.75 15.16 50.04
C GLU A 282 -6.27 14.11 49.04
N LYS A 283 -7.52 13.66 49.18
CA LYS A 283 -8.15 12.72 48.23
C LYS A 283 -8.37 13.33 46.84
N TYR A 284 -8.71 14.61 46.76
CA TYR A 284 -8.80 15.32 45.48
C TYR A 284 -7.45 15.35 44.77
N ASN A 285 -6.37 15.64 45.49
CA ASN A 285 -5.01 15.70 44.91
C ASN A 285 -4.54 14.33 44.42
N ASP A 286 -4.86 13.26 45.15
CA ASP A 286 -4.60 11.88 44.72
C ASP A 286 -5.33 11.59 43.40
N MET A 287 -6.62 11.90 43.33
CA MET A 287 -7.45 11.75 42.13
C MET A 287 -6.94 12.59 40.94
N ALA A 288 -6.62 13.87 41.17
CA ALA A 288 -6.11 14.78 40.14
C ALA A 288 -4.77 14.33 39.58
N THR A 289 -3.92 13.71 40.41
CA THR A 289 -2.66 13.11 39.96
C THR A 289 -2.90 11.96 38.99
N ILE A 290 -3.91 11.13 39.25
CA ILE A 290 -4.28 10.01 38.36
C ILE A 290 -4.87 10.54 37.04
N PHE A 291 -5.68 11.59 37.07
CA PHE A 291 -6.11 12.28 35.83
C PHE A 291 -4.91 12.82 35.03
N ALA A 292 -3.88 13.35 35.70
CA ALA A 292 -2.64 13.80 35.06
C ALA A 292 -1.90 12.66 34.37
N GLU A 293 -1.77 11.53 35.05
CA GLU A 293 -1.15 10.32 34.51
C GLU A 293 -1.96 9.79 33.32
N LEU A 294 -3.29 9.75 33.43
CA LEU A 294 -4.16 9.32 32.34
C LEU A 294 -4.04 10.23 31.12
N HIS A 295 -3.98 11.56 31.30
CA HIS A 295 -3.75 12.50 30.20
C HIS A 295 -2.41 12.27 29.51
N LYS A 296 -1.36 11.94 30.28
CA LYS A 296 -0.02 11.67 29.75
C LYS A 296 0.05 10.37 28.97
N PHE A 297 -0.58 9.30 29.47
CA PHE A 297 -0.45 7.95 28.91
C PHE A 297 -1.56 7.58 27.92
N SER A 298 -2.76 8.16 28.05
CA SER A 298 -3.90 7.85 27.19
C SER A 298 -4.79 9.09 26.96
N PRO A 299 -4.35 10.04 26.09
CA PRO A 299 -5.09 11.27 25.82
C PRO A 299 -6.54 11.06 25.39
N ASP A 300 -6.80 10.04 24.55
CA ASP A 300 -8.15 9.71 24.07
C ASP A 300 -9.08 9.28 25.21
N THR A 301 -8.56 8.46 26.13
CA THR A 301 -9.30 8.02 27.31
C THR A 301 -9.52 9.18 28.26
N TYR A 302 -8.51 10.05 28.42
CA TYR A 302 -8.63 11.27 29.22
C TYR A 302 -9.75 12.18 28.69
N GLN A 303 -9.86 12.40 27.38
CA GLN A 303 -10.95 13.22 26.83
C GLN A 303 -12.34 12.69 27.19
N LYS A 304 -12.51 11.37 27.32
CA LYS A 304 -13.78 10.75 27.72
C LYS A 304 -14.14 10.98 29.19
N VAL A 305 -13.15 11.17 30.07
CA VAL A 305 -13.36 11.37 31.51
C VAL A 305 -13.10 12.81 31.96
N LYS A 306 -12.56 13.66 31.07
CA LYS A 306 -12.30 15.08 31.33
C LYS A 306 -13.55 15.83 31.84
N PRO A 307 -14.74 15.68 31.24
CA PRO A 307 -15.95 16.36 31.75
C PRO A 307 -16.26 16.00 33.20
N SER A 308 -15.95 14.77 33.61
CA SER A 308 -16.13 14.34 35.00
C SER A 308 -15.22 15.11 35.95
N LEU A 309 -13.99 15.49 35.57
CA LEU A 309 -13.11 16.29 36.44
C LEU A 309 -13.69 17.70 36.67
N GLU A 310 -14.25 18.32 35.63
CA GLU A 310 -14.89 19.64 35.71
C GLU A 310 -16.15 19.58 36.59
N GLU A 311 -16.95 18.53 36.44
CA GLU A 311 -18.13 18.25 37.26
C GLU A 311 -17.76 17.96 38.72
N ILE A 312 -16.72 17.17 38.98
CA ILE A 312 -16.22 16.89 40.33
C ILE A 312 -15.78 18.18 41.03
N ASN A 313 -15.05 19.04 40.32
CA ASN A 313 -14.62 20.31 40.87
C ASN A 313 -15.81 21.23 41.20
N ARG A 314 -16.85 21.25 40.35
CA ARG A 314 -18.07 22.02 40.57
C ARG A 314 -18.83 21.54 41.81
N ASN A 315 -19.13 20.24 41.87
CA ASN A 315 -19.86 19.60 42.97
C ASN A 315 -19.17 19.84 44.33
N TYR A 316 -17.83 19.86 44.33
CA TYR A 316 -17.05 20.15 45.52
C TYR A 316 -17.13 21.61 45.98
N GLN A 317 -17.04 22.56 45.06
CA GLN A 317 -17.17 23.98 45.38
C GLN A 317 -18.57 24.29 45.93
N GLU A 318 -19.60 23.65 45.39
CA GLU A 318 -20.98 23.74 45.88
C GLU A 318 -21.13 23.16 47.29
N SER A 319 -20.45 22.05 47.62
CA SER A 319 -20.44 21.48 48.98
C SER A 319 -19.78 22.42 50.00
N ILE A 320 -18.69 23.09 49.63
CA ILE A 320 -18.05 24.12 50.47
C ILE A 320 -18.97 25.33 50.63
N ALA A 321 -19.58 25.81 49.55
CA ALA A 321 -20.50 26.95 49.57
C ALA A 321 -21.70 26.69 50.50
N THR A 322 -22.29 25.49 50.43
CA THR A 322 -23.41 25.08 51.27
C THR A 322 -23.05 25.00 52.76
N LYS A 323 -21.81 24.61 53.09
CA LYS A 323 -21.29 24.63 54.48
C LYS A 323 -20.97 26.03 54.98
N CYS A 324 -20.56 26.92 54.08
CA CYS A 324 -20.21 28.30 54.42
C CYS A 324 -21.44 29.19 54.62
N ASP A 325 -22.46 29.02 53.78
CA ASP A 325 -23.75 29.72 53.86
C ASP A 325 -24.90 28.71 54.03
N PRO A 326 -25.01 28.07 55.21
CA PRO A 326 -26.02 27.03 55.44
C PRO A 326 -27.46 27.58 55.46
N THR A 327 -27.64 28.89 55.63
CA THR A 327 -28.94 29.57 55.64
C THR A 327 -29.34 30.08 54.24
N GLY A 328 -28.42 30.16 53.29
CA GLY A 328 -28.65 30.67 51.94
C GLY A 328 -28.88 32.17 51.88
N GLU A 329 -28.52 32.90 52.94
CA GLU A 329 -28.77 34.34 53.07
C GLU A 329 -27.80 35.19 52.24
N LEU A 330 -26.73 34.57 51.74
CA LEU A 330 -25.69 35.20 50.92
C LEU A 330 -25.79 34.80 49.44
N SER A 331 -26.90 34.16 49.04
CA SER A 331 -27.21 33.81 47.66
C SER A 331 -28.62 34.31 47.29
N ASP A 332 -28.86 34.64 46.03
CA ASP A 332 -30.17 35.12 45.56
C ASP A 332 -31.18 33.98 45.31
N GLU A 333 -32.39 34.32 44.83
CA GLU A 333 -33.46 33.34 44.57
C GLU A 333 -33.11 32.30 43.48
N ASP A 334 -32.13 32.60 42.62
CA ASP A 334 -31.63 31.71 41.57
C ASP A 334 -30.38 30.92 42.03
N GLY A 335 -29.88 31.17 43.25
CA GLY A 335 -28.71 30.52 43.84
C GLY A 335 -27.37 31.19 43.49
N GLU A 336 -27.41 32.39 42.92
CA GLU A 336 -26.20 33.14 42.56
C GLU A 336 -25.67 33.96 43.76
N PRO A 337 -24.34 34.08 43.94
CA PRO A 337 -23.77 34.70 45.13
C PRO A 337 -24.02 36.22 45.19
N LEU A 338 -24.51 36.70 46.34
CA LEU A 338 -24.76 38.13 46.62
C LEU A 338 -23.47 38.90 46.98
N PRO A 339 -23.44 40.24 46.86
CA PRO A 339 -22.29 41.05 47.27
C PRO A 339 -21.89 40.80 48.73
N GLY A 340 -20.65 40.36 48.96
CA GLY A 340 -20.13 39.97 50.28
C GLY A 340 -19.98 38.46 50.48
N PHE A 341 -20.53 37.63 49.58
CA PHE A 341 -20.35 36.17 49.60
C PHE A 341 -18.87 35.77 49.54
N GLU A 342 -18.07 36.39 48.65
CA GLU A 342 -16.65 36.09 48.50
C GLU A 342 -15.81 36.46 49.74
N GLU A 343 -16.20 37.52 50.45
CA GLU A 343 -15.55 37.98 51.69
C GLU A 343 -15.97 37.11 52.89
N HIS A 344 -17.24 36.68 52.94
CA HIS A 344 -17.78 35.81 53.97
C HIS A 344 -17.26 34.37 53.86
N CYS A 345 -17.15 33.87 52.64
CA CYS A 345 -16.72 32.51 52.35
C CYS A 345 -15.27 32.39 51.93
N GLU A 346 -14.45 33.45 52.02
CA GLU A 346 -13.04 33.52 51.60
C GLU A 346 -12.72 32.81 50.25
N THR A 347 -13.65 32.78 49.29
CA THR A 347 -13.73 31.84 48.14
C THR A 347 -12.42 31.68 47.34
N GLU A 348 -11.59 32.71 47.28
CA GLU A 348 -10.25 32.68 46.68
C GLU A 348 -9.26 31.69 47.32
N LYS A 349 -9.35 31.43 48.63
CA LYS A 349 -8.49 30.45 49.32
C LYS A 349 -8.94 29.00 49.12
N TRP A 350 -10.18 28.79 48.68
CA TRP A 350 -10.81 27.47 48.48
C TRP A 350 -10.77 27.00 47.02
N ARG A 351 -10.35 27.89 46.11
CA ARG A 351 -10.04 27.53 44.72
C ARG A 351 -9.01 26.41 44.74
N MET A 352 -9.44 25.22 44.33
CA MET A 352 -8.60 24.04 44.26
C MET A 352 -7.35 24.35 43.45
N ARG A 353 -6.19 24.41 44.12
CA ARG A 353 -4.92 24.57 43.43
C ARG A 353 -4.46 23.20 42.97
N PRO A 354 -4.33 22.95 41.66
CA PRO A 354 -3.74 21.71 41.17
C PRO A 354 -2.35 21.53 41.81
N PRO A 355 -1.89 20.29 42.07
CA PRO A 355 -0.56 20.06 42.63
C PRO A 355 0.51 20.84 41.86
N ALA A 356 1.54 21.38 42.53
CA ALA A 356 2.51 22.30 41.91
C ALA A 356 3.19 21.79 40.62
N ARG A 357 3.23 20.46 40.40
CA ARG A 357 3.68 19.84 39.13
C ARG A 357 2.70 20.04 37.96
N PHE A 358 1.41 20.11 38.26
CA PHE A 358 0.31 20.42 37.34
C PHE A 358 0.28 21.93 37.00
N LEU A 359 0.64 22.79 37.98
CA LEU A 359 0.88 24.22 37.76
C LEU A 359 2.13 24.49 36.91
N LYS A 360 3.21 23.70 37.00
CA LYS A 360 4.33 23.83 36.04
C LYS A 360 3.94 23.50 34.59
N PHE A 361 2.97 22.61 34.36
CA PHE A 361 2.48 22.31 33.02
C PHE A 361 1.46 23.34 32.51
N THR A 362 0.64 23.91 33.40
CA THR A 362 -0.38 24.90 33.03
C THR A 362 0.11 26.35 33.09
N GLU A 363 1.12 26.69 33.90
CA GLU A 363 1.83 27.98 33.85
C GLU A 363 2.82 28.04 32.69
N VAL A 364 3.41 26.92 32.27
CA VAL A 364 4.14 26.88 30.97
C VAL A 364 3.17 27.07 29.79
N ALA A 365 1.88 26.73 29.97
CA ALA A 365 0.83 27.00 28.99
C ALA A 365 0.13 28.38 29.15
N LYS A 366 0.13 29.00 30.34
CA LYS A 366 -0.49 30.31 30.63
C LYS A 366 0.48 31.49 30.66
N ALA A 367 1.79 31.28 30.74
CA ALA A 367 2.80 32.35 30.73
C ALA A 367 2.99 33.03 29.36
N ARG A 368 1.96 33.07 28.50
CA ARG A 368 2.05 33.80 27.23
C ARG A 368 0.83 34.63 26.84
N LEU A 369 0.04 35.08 27.81
CA LEU A 369 -0.94 36.16 27.62
C LEU A 369 -1.12 36.92 28.95
N GLN A 370 -0.33 37.98 29.16
CA GLN A 370 -0.65 39.02 30.15
C GLN A 370 -0.34 40.41 29.62
N ALA A 371 -1.40 41.23 29.67
CA ALA A 371 -1.49 42.65 30.05
C ALA A 371 -0.42 43.64 29.59
N VAL A 372 -0.89 44.78 29.07
CA VAL A 372 -0.10 46.02 29.03
C VAL A 372 -0.90 47.16 29.64
N ASP A 373 -0.41 47.64 30.78
CA ASP A 373 -0.38 49.07 31.14
C ASP A 373 0.76 49.32 32.16
N GLY A 374 2.01 49.13 31.71
CA GLY A 374 3.20 49.52 32.50
C GLY A 374 4.38 48.53 32.63
N LYS A 375 4.47 47.44 31.85
CA LYS A 375 5.70 46.62 31.72
C LYS A 375 6.08 46.39 30.25
N ILE A 376 7.31 46.79 29.94
CA ILE A 376 8.11 46.70 28.71
C ILE A 376 7.42 46.07 27.49
N LEU A 377 7.19 46.93 26.49
CA LEU A 377 7.07 46.59 25.07
C LEU A 377 8.20 45.65 24.64
N VAL A 378 7.84 44.41 24.30
CA VAL A 378 8.49 43.71 23.18
C VAL A 378 7.39 43.11 22.32
N ALA A 379 7.26 43.63 21.11
CA ALA A 379 6.57 42.99 20.02
C ALA A 379 7.18 41.59 19.82
N ILE A 380 6.47 40.55 20.23
CA ILE A 380 6.87 39.15 19.98
C ILE A 380 5.67 38.42 19.41
N VAL A 381 5.66 38.43 18.08
CA VAL A 381 5.29 37.33 17.19
C VAL A 381 5.02 36.03 17.94
N LEU A 382 3.74 35.64 18.00
CA LEU A 382 3.31 34.28 18.30
C LEU A 382 4.17 33.30 17.50
N PRO A 383 4.83 32.28 18.08
CA PRO A 383 5.06 31.08 17.31
C PRO A 383 3.67 30.48 17.06
N PRO A 384 3.35 30.16 15.80
CA PRO A 384 2.02 29.69 15.43
C PRO A 384 1.73 28.38 16.17
N ALA A 385 0.44 28.02 16.25
CA ALA A 385 0.06 26.63 16.37
C ALA A 385 1.00 25.78 15.49
N MET A 386 1.40 24.58 15.92
CA MET A 386 1.90 23.60 14.96
C MET A 386 0.72 23.19 14.08
N ASP A 387 0.32 24.08 13.16
CA ASP A 387 -0.28 23.74 11.88
C ASP A 387 0.77 22.91 11.16
N THR A 388 0.72 21.59 11.33
CA THR A 388 1.56 20.64 10.58
C THR A 388 1.11 20.52 9.12
N CYS A 389 0.41 21.52 8.58
CA CYS A 389 0.05 21.60 7.18
C CYS A 389 1.15 22.38 6.46
N VAL A 390 1.94 21.69 5.65
CA VAL A 390 2.82 22.35 4.67
C VAL A 390 1.91 23.24 3.80
N PRO A 391 2.12 24.57 3.75
CA PRO A 391 1.26 25.43 2.97
C PRO A 391 1.36 25.02 1.51
N VAL A 392 0.23 24.57 0.95
CA VAL A 392 0.09 24.24 -0.46
C VAL A 392 -0.60 25.40 -1.15
N VAL A 393 0.08 26.01 -2.10
CA VAL A 393 -0.51 27.05 -2.96
C VAL A 393 -0.66 26.52 -4.37
N GLU A 394 -1.75 26.88 -5.02
CA GLU A 394 -1.94 26.55 -6.43
C GLU A 394 -1.00 27.40 -7.31
N LEU A 395 -0.31 26.77 -8.26
CA LEU A 395 0.60 27.42 -9.20
C LEU A 395 0.25 27.02 -10.63
N ALA A 396 0.16 28.02 -11.51
CA ALA A 396 0.08 27.81 -12.96
C ALA A 396 1.47 27.90 -13.59
N PRO A 397 2.21 26.78 -13.76
CA PRO A 397 3.48 26.81 -14.45
C PRO A 397 3.30 27.10 -15.95
N PRO A 398 4.36 27.58 -16.64
CA PRO A 398 4.34 27.64 -18.09
C PRO A 398 4.05 26.25 -18.69
N ARG A 399 3.14 26.21 -19.66
CA ARG A 399 2.84 25.02 -20.47
C ARG A 399 3.65 25.11 -21.76
N PHE A 400 4.68 24.29 -21.90
CA PHE A 400 5.61 24.35 -23.03
C PHE A 400 5.15 23.48 -24.20
N ASP A 401 5.28 23.97 -25.43
CA ASP A 401 5.16 23.11 -26.62
C ASP A 401 6.49 22.41 -26.88
N VAL A 402 6.52 21.09 -26.79
CA VAL A 402 7.76 20.29 -26.97
C VAL A 402 8.38 20.47 -28.36
N ASP A 403 7.60 20.77 -29.38
CA ASP A 403 8.11 20.87 -30.75
C ASP A 403 8.88 22.20 -30.97
N THR A 404 8.45 23.26 -30.29
CA THR A 404 8.96 24.63 -30.51
C THR A 404 9.76 25.17 -29.32
N GLN A 405 9.53 24.67 -28.11
CA GLN A 405 10.08 25.20 -26.84
C GLN A 405 10.82 24.14 -26.00
N LYS A 406 11.37 23.09 -26.63
CA LYS A 406 12.08 22.01 -25.91
C LYS A 406 13.25 22.50 -25.04
N HIS A 407 13.95 23.57 -25.46
CA HIS A 407 15.12 24.05 -24.73
C HIS A 407 14.71 24.77 -23.45
N GLU A 408 13.67 25.60 -23.52
CA GLU A 408 13.05 26.32 -22.42
C GLU A 408 12.42 25.32 -21.43
N PHE A 409 11.69 24.34 -21.95
CA PHE A 409 11.15 23.23 -21.16
C PHE A 409 12.24 22.49 -20.37
N CYS A 410 13.32 22.07 -21.02
CA CYS A 410 14.40 21.36 -20.36
C CYS A 410 15.14 22.24 -19.34
N ALA A 411 15.31 23.53 -19.64
CA ALA A 411 15.91 24.48 -18.71
C ALA A 411 15.03 24.67 -17.47
N TYR A 412 13.72 24.82 -17.65
CA TYR A 412 12.75 24.96 -16.56
C TYR A 412 12.74 23.72 -15.65
N LEU A 413 12.75 22.52 -16.23
CA LEU A 413 12.84 21.26 -15.48
C LEU A 413 14.13 21.18 -14.64
N GLU A 414 15.27 21.57 -15.22
CA GLU A 414 16.55 21.58 -14.49
C GLU A 414 16.55 22.64 -13.38
N GLU A 415 15.95 23.80 -13.64
CA GLU A 415 15.87 24.91 -12.69
C GLU A 415 15.00 24.56 -11.48
N HIS A 416 13.76 24.14 -11.73
CA HIS A 416 12.71 24.00 -10.72
C HIS A 416 12.46 22.56 -10.26
N GLY A 417 12.98 21.57 -10.97
CA GLY A 417 12.79 20.14 -10.65
C GLY A 417 11.47 19.57 -11.17
N TYR A 418 10.67 20.36 -11.89
CA TYR A 418 9.44 19.96 -12.58
C TYR A 418 9.18 20.83 -13.81
N ALA A 419 8.32 20.38 -14.72
CA ALA A 419 7.85 21.15 -15.88
C ALA A 419 6.52 20.59 -16.42
N VAL A 420 5.79 21.37 -17.22
CA VAL A 420 4.54 20.95 -17.87
C VAL A 420 4.66 21.10 -19.39
N VAL A 421 4.42 20.02 -20.12
CA VAL A 421 4.35 20.02 -21.58
C VAL A 421 2.90 20.03 -22.01
N ALA A 422 2.54 21.03 -22.82
CA ALA A 422 1.19 21.28 -23.27
C ALA A 422 0.72 20.25 -24.30
N ASP A 423 -0.56 19.88 -24.23
CA ASP A 423 -1.31 19.27 -25.33
C ASP A 423 -0.59 18.05 -25.95
N VAL A 424 -0.05 17.17 -25.10
CA VAL A 424 0.60 15.93 -25.55
C VAL A 424 -0.42 14.91 -26.05
N ALA A 425 -1.67 15.02 -25.60
CA ALA A 425 -2.81 14.26 -26.05
C ALA A 425 -3.86 15.22 -26.61
N SER A 426 -4.37 14.95 -27.82
CA SER A 426 -5.47 15.73 -28.39
C SER A 426 -6.77 15.51 -27.62
N CYS A 427 -7.80 16.34 -27.85
CA CYS A 427 -9.12 16.10 -27.25
C CYS A 427 -9.68 14.71 -27.59
N ALA A 428 -9.40 14.19 -28.79
CA ALA A 428 -9.80 12.86 -29.21
C ALA A 428 -9.03 11.76 -28.46
N ASP A 429 -7.73 11.95 -28.24
CA ASP A 429 -6.90 11.04 -27.45
C ASP A 429 -7.32 11.03 -25.98
N VAL A 430 -7.65 12.19 -25.43
CA VAL A 430 -8.17 12.32 -24.05
C VAL A 430 -9.50 11.57 -23.91
N ALA A 431 -10.43 11.74 -24.85
CA ALA A 431 -11.70 11.03 -24.83
C ALA A 431 -11.52 9.51 -24.93
N THR A 432 -10.64 9.07 -25.84
CA THR A 432 -10.29 7.65 -26.00
C THR A 432 -9.69 7.09 -24.73
N ALA A 433 -8.70 7.77 -24.15
CA ALA A 433 -8.03 7.34 -22.92
C ALA A 433 -9.00 7.27 -21.72
N ARG A 434 -9.92 8.23 -21.58
CA ARG A 434 -10.97 8.19 -20.55
C ARG A 434 -11.86 6.95 -20.70
N SER A 435 -12.22 6.57 -21.93
CA SER A 435 -12.97 5.33 -22.17
C SER A 435 -12.15 4.10 -21.81
N LEU A 436 -10.90 4.01 -22.26
CA LEU A 436 -10.04 2.85 -21.99
C LEU A 436 -9.77 2.64 -20.50
N MET A 437 -9.66 3.72 -19.71
CA MET A 437 -9.59 3.62 -18.24
C MET A 437 -10.84 2.94 -17.67
N TRP A 438 -12.03 3.35 -18.12
CA TRP A 438 -13.27 2.74 -17.70
C TRP A 438 -13.42 1.30 -18.20
N ASP A 439 -13.00 1.02 -19.43
CA ASP A 439 -13.00 -0.33 -20.00
C ASP A 439 -12.17 -1.27 -19.12
N PHE A 440 -11.00 -0.81 -18.65
CA PHE A 440 -10.18 -1.57 -17.69
C PHE A 440 -10.92 -1.79 -16.36
N LEU A 441 -11.49 -0.73 -15.77
CA LEU A 441 -12.18 -0.83 -14.48
C LEU A 441 -13.39 -1.77 -14.55
N GLU A 442 -14.14 -1.77 -15.65
CA GLU A 442 -15.35 -2.58 -15.85
C GLU A 442 -15.05 -4.01 -16.31
N ALA A 443 -13.91 -4.26 -16.94
CA ALA A 443 -13.49 -5.59 -17.38
C ALA A 443 -13.08 -6.51 -16.22
N PHE A 444 -12.87 -5.98 -15.03
CA PHE A 444 -12.49 -6.77 -13.87
C PHE A 444 -13.62 -7.72 -13.45
N PRO A 445 -13.44 -9.06 -13.46
CA PRO A 445 -14.57 -10.01 -13.39
C PRO A 445 -15.46 -9.90 -12.14
N GLN A 446 -14.93 -9.41 -11.01
CA GLN A 446 -15.69 -9.29 -9.77
C GLN A 446 -16.34 -7.91 -9.60
N THR A 447 -15.94 -6.92 -10.41
CA THR A 447 -16.36 -5.53 -10.18
C THR A 447 -17.82 -5.28 -10.53
N LYS A 448 -18.47 -4.48 -9.68
CA LYS A 448 -19.81 -3.95 -9.92
C LYS A 448 -19.78 -2.47 -10.28
N VAL A 449 -18.59 -1.87 -10.34
CA VAL A 449 -18.39 -0.49 -10.77
C VAL A 449 -18.86 -0.32 -12.21
N ARG A 450 -19.65 0.72 -12.48
CA ARG A 450 -20.14 1.10 -13.81
C ARG A 450 -19.97 2.60 -14.02
N ARG A 451 -19.42 2.99 -15.17
CA ARG A 451 -19.09 4.40 -15.51
C ARG A 451 -20.31 5.32 -15.53
N ASP A 452 -21.49 4.77 -15.77
CA ASP A 452 -22.77 5.49 -15.86
C ASP A 452 -23.55 5.55 -14.54
N ASP A 453 -23.10 4.85 -13.49
CA ASP A 453 -23.72 4.88 -12.16
C ASP A 453 -22.70 5.14 -11.04
N VAL A 454 -22.58 6.40 -10.64
CA VAL A 454 -21.72 6.84 -9.54
C VAL A 454 -21.98 6.14 -8.20
N LYS A 455 -23.19 5.59 -7.99
CA LYS A 455 -23.51 4.85 -6.76
C LYS A 455 -22.69 3.57 -6.65
N THR A 456 -22.20 3.06 -7.77
CA THR A 456 -21.37 1.86 -7.85
C THR A 456 -19.88 2.16 -7.62
N TRP A 457 -19.44 3.42 -7.50
CA TRP A 457 -18.01 3.77 -7.38
C TRP A 457 -17.45 3.66 -5.94
N ASP A 458 -18.21 3.00 -5.05
CA ASP A 458 -17.85 2.79 -3.65
C ASP A 458 -17.05 1.49 -3.48
N ASP A 459 -16.19 1.43 -2.45
CA ASP A 459 -15.27 0.30 -2.26
C ASP A 459 -16.00 -1.05 -2.11
N ARG A 460 -17.24 -1.05 -1.60
CA ARG A 460 -18.09 -2.25 -1.48
C ARG A 460 -18.50 -2.89 -2.83
N TYR A 461 -18.25 -2.21 -3.94
CA TYR A 461 -18.51 -2.68 -5.31
C TYR A 461 -17.22 -3.02 -6.07
N ASP A 462 -16.13 -3.21 -5.33
CA ASP A 462 -14.80 -3.54 -5.84
C ASP A 462 -14.20 -2.41 -6.70
N TRP A 463 -14.19 -1.19 -6.14
CA TRP A 463 -13.41 -0.06 -6.67
C TRP A 463 -11.91 -0.39 -6.57
N LEU A 464 -11.29 -0.68 -7.72
CA LEU A 464 -9.89 -1.15 -7.79
C LEU A 464 -8.82 -0.14 -7.33
N PRO A 465 -8.92 1.17 -7.68
CA PRO A 465 -7.94 2.16 -7.25
C PRO A 465 -7.92 2.29 -5.74
N ASN A 466 -6.74 2.53 -5.15
CA ASN A 466 -6.61 2.68 -3.70
C ASN A 466 -7.55 3.77 -3.17
N PRO A 467 -8.41 3.50 -2.17
CA PRO A 467 -9.40 4.45 -1.69
C PRO A 467 -8.83 5.75 -1.13
N SER A 468 -7.64 5.68 -0.51
CA SER A 468 -7.02 6.81 0.18
C SER A 468 -6.25 7.72 -0.76
N ASN A 469 -5.61 7.20 -1.81
CA ASN A 469 -4.73 8.01 -2.67
C ASN A 469 -5.02 7.90 -4.17
N GLY A 470 -5.97 7.07 -4.59
CA GLY A 470 -6.41 6.89 -5.98
C GLY A 470 -5.46 6.10 -6.88
N ILE A 471 -4.34 5.58 -6.37
CA ILE A 471 -3.33 4.88 -7.19
C ILE A 471 -3.84 3.50 -7.63
N LEU A 472 -3.59 3.14 -8.89
CA LEU A 472 -3.88 1.84 -9.48
C LEU A 472 -2.64 1.32 -10.23
N HIS A 473 -2.02 0.26 -9.71
CA HIS A 473 -0.80 -0.35 -10.29
C HIS A 473 -0.87 -1.89 -10.41
N GLY A 474 -1.89 -2.53 -9.81
CA GLY A 474 -2.09 -3.97 -9.84
C GLY A 474 -2.90 -4.46 -11.03
N PHE A 475 -3.23 -5.77 -11.03
CA PHE A 475 -4.17 -6.39 -11.98
C PHE A 475 -3.76 -6.31 -13.46
N GLY A 476 -2.46 -6.14 -13.72
CA GLY A 476 -1.95 -5.93 -15.08
C GLY A 476 -2.25 -4.54 -15.65
N PHE A 477 -2.64 -3.56 -14.82
CA PHE A 477 -2.95 -2.20 -15.26
C PHE A 477 -1.82 -1.55 -16.04
N GLY A 478 -0.57 -1.80 -15.65
CA GLY A 478 0.61 -1.30 -16.35
C GLY A 478 0.76 -1.83 -17.77
N GLN A 479 -0.01 -2.83 -18.19
CA GLN A 479 -0.06 -3.34 -19.57
C GLN A 479 -1.42 -3.12 -20.24
N SER A 480 -2.31 -2.34 -19.62
CA SER A 480 -3.62 -2.02 -20.17
C SER A 480 -3.53 -1.20 -21.46
N ASP A 481 -4.56 -1.30 -22.30
CA ASP A 481 -4.72 -0.48 -23.51
C ASP A 481 -4.70 1.01 -23.17
N PHE A 482 -5.26 1.40 -22.01
CA PHE A 482 -5.17 2.75 -21.47
C PHE A 482 -3.73 3.24 -21.35
N MET A 483 -2.88 2.45 -20.69
CA MET A 483 -1.47 2.83 -20.49
C MET A 483 -0.69 2.81 -21.81
N TRP A 484 -0.93 1.84 -22.69
CA TRP A 484 -0.27 1.78 -24.00
C TRP A 484 -0.67 2.94 -24.91
N HIS A 485 -1.94 3.34 -24.92
CA HIS A 485 -2.42 4.50 -25.66
C HIS A 485 -1.64 5.76 -25.28
N LEU A 486 -1.49 6.03 -23.97
CA LEU A 486 -0.77 7.22 -23.49
C LEU A 486 0.74 7.18 -23.76
N ARG A 487 1.38 6.02 -23.60
CA ARG A 487 2.83 5.87 -23.80
C ARG A 487 3.24 6.01 -25.25
N LEU A 488 2.35 5.67 -26.18
CA LEU A 488 2.61 5.73 -27.62
C LEU A 488 2.32 7.11 -28.23
N LEU A 489 1.80 8.06 -27.46
CA LEU A 489 1.60 9.43 -27.93
C LEU A 489 2.94 10.05 -28.37
N PRO A 490 3.05 10.59 -29.61
CA PRO A 490 4.32 11.11 -30.13
C PRO A 490 4.94 12.21 -29.27
N LYS A 491 4.11 13.15 -28.77
CA LYS A 491 4.57 14.27 -27.95
C LYS A 491 5.05 13.84 -26.55
N VAL A 492 4.53 12.74 -26.01
CA VAL A 492 5.04 12.14 -24.76
C VAL A 492 6.46 11.63 -24.98
N LYS A 493 6.69 10.84 -26.04
CA LYS A 493 8.04 10.37 -26.40
C LYS A 493 8.98 11.55 -26.68
N ALA A 494 8.52 12.56 -27.42
CA ALA A 494 9.31 13.75 -27.76
C ALA A 494 9.79 14.50 -26.50
N ALA A 495 8.95 14.62 -25.46
CA ALA A 495 9.32 15.29 -24.22
C ALA A 495 10.46 14.56 -23.49
N PHE A 496 10.36 13.24 -23.36
CA PHE A 496 11.43 12.45 -22.77
C PHE A 496 12.68 12.39 -23.65
N ALA A 497 12.54 12.35 -24.96
CA ALA A 497 13.66 12.39 -25.90
C ALA A 497 14.44 13.70 -25.80
N ALA A 498 13.74 14.83 -25.60
CA ALA A 498 14.36 16.13 -25.34
C ALA A 498 15.16 16.12 -24.02
N ILE A 499 14.60 15.57 -22.94
CA ILE A 499 15.28 15.49 -21.64
C ILE A 499 16.58 14.67 -21.75
N TRP A 500 16.52 13.51 -22.42
CA TRP A 500 17.63 12.57 -22.48
C TRP A 500 18.54 12.71 -23.69
N ARG A 501 18.17 13.59 -24.63
CA ARG A 501 18.88 13.84 -25.90
C ARG A 501 19.07 12.57 -26.73
N THR A 502 18.05 11.71 -26.78
CA THR A 502 18.05 10.46 -27.56
C THR A 502 16.61 9.98 -27.79
N ASP A 503 16.34 9.40 -28.96
CA ASP A 503 15.06 8.77 -29.30
C ASP A 503 15.00 7.28 -28.91
N ASP A 504 16.15 6.69 -28.58
CA ASP A 504 16.29 5.30 -28.12
C ASP A 504 15.97 5.21 -26.61
N LEU A 505 14.68 5.09 -26.31
CA LEU A 505 14.11 5.15 -24.97
C LEU A 505 13.36 3.85 -24.61
N LEU A 506 13.41 3.50 -23.34
CA LEU A 506 12.54 2.53 -22.68
C LEU A 506 11.47 3.27 -21.90
N VAL A 507 10.25 2.73 -21.86
CA VAL A 507 9.11 3.29 -21.10
C VAL A 507 8.79 2.45 -19.87
N SER A 508 8.36 3.04 -18.76
CA SER A 508 7.95 2.31 -17.56
C SER A 508 6.65 1.51 -17.80
N PHE A 509 6.50 0.37 -17.11
CA PHE A 509 5.23 -0.37 -17.03
C PHE A 509 4.48 -0.04 -15.75
N ASP A 510 4.49 1.25 -15.41
CA ASP A 510 3.93 1.80 -14.18
C ASP A 510 2.39 1.90 -14.22
N GLY A 511 1.81 2.33 -13.10
CA GLY A 511 0.38 2.46 -12.88
C GLY A 511 -0.23 3.78 -13.37
N GLY A 512 -1.38 4.10 -12.79
CA GLY A 512 -2.11 5.34 -13.00
C GLY A 512 -2.83 5.76 -11.72
N ASN A 513 -3.66 6.79 -11.84
CA ASN A 513 -4.37 7.32 -10.69
C ASN A 513 -5.71 7.94 -11.08
N ILE A 514 -6.73 7.70 -10.26
CA ILE A 514 -8.09 8.20 -10.48
C ILE A 514 -8.68 8.68 -9.15
N PHE A 515 -9.20 9.91 -9.15
CA PHE A 515 -9.90 10.48 -8.01
C PHE A 515 -11.40 10.50 -8.26
N ARG A 516 -12.14 10.00 -7.28
CA ARG A 516 -13.60 10.06 -7.27
C ARG A 516 -14.07 11.49 -6.94
N PRO A 517 -15.27 11.89 -7.39
CA PRO A 517 -15.77 13.23 -7.16
C PRO A 517 -16.19 13.42 -5.70
N TRP A 518 -15.32 14.01 -4.89
CA TRP A 518 -15.56 14.23 -3.46
C TRP A 518 -16.82 15.07 -3.16
N ARG A 519 -17.28 15.90 -4.11
CA ARG A 519 -18.56 16.63 -4.00
C ARG A 519 -19.77 15.70 -3.95
N TYR A 520 -19.69 14.49 -4.53
CA TYR A 520 -20.75 13.50 -4.41
C TYR A 520 -20.73 12.83 -3.03
N LYS A 521 -19.54 12.46 -2.54
CA LYS A 521 -19.34 11.82 -1.23
C LYS A 521 -18.03 12.30 -0.60
N ARG A 522 -18.10 12.94 0.56
CA ARG A 522 -16.93 13.57 1.23
C ARG A 522 -15.82 12.57 1.53
N ASP A 523 -16.16 11.33 1.87
CA ASP A 523 -15.21 10.24 2.16
C ASP A 523 -14.29 9.89 0.97
N TRP A 524 -14.62 10.38 -0.23
CA TRP A 524 -13.78 10.20 -1.43
C TRP A 524 -12.67 11.25 -1.57
N LEU A 525 -12.52 12.17 -0.61
CA LEU A 525 -11.35 13.04 -0.53
C LEU A 525 -10.08 12.19 -0.33
N THR A 526 -9.11 12.38 -1.22
CA THR A 526 -7.84 11.68 -1.13
C THR A 526 -6.93 12.27 -0.05
N ALA A 527 -6.05 11.46 0.53
CA ALA A 527 -5.06 11.90 1.48
C ALA A 527 -3.92 12.69 0.80
N GLY A 528 -3.42 13.71 1.51
CA GLY A 528 -2.22 14.46 1.15
C GLY A 528 -1.19 14.48 2.27
N GLY A 529 -0.14 15.29 2.11
CA GLY A 529 0.88 15.50 3.16
C GLY A 529 1.92 14.38 3.31
N TRP A 530 1.83 13.32 2.51
CA TRP A 530 2.80 12.20 2.49
C TRP A 530 3.99 12.52 1.57
N PHE A 531 4.69 13.61 1.85
CA PHE A 531 5.82 14.07 1.05
C PHE A 531 6.95 13.03 1.01
N HIS A 532 7.45 12.77 -0.20
CA HIS A 532 8.53 11.81 -0.45
C HIS A 532 9.30 12.20 -1.73
N CYS A 533 10.42 11.53 -1.98
CA CYS A 533 11.01 11.41 -3.31
C CYS A 533 11.25 9.92 -3.62
N ASP A 534 11.31 9.56 -4.90
CA ASP A 534 11.42 8.15 -5.34
C ASP A 534 12.79 7.79 -5.91
N GLN A 535 13.79 8.60 -5.60
CA GLN A 535 15.17 8.29 -5.89
C GLN A 535 15.96 8.38 -4.58
N ASN A 536 16.71 7.35 -4.25
CA ASN A 536 17.46 7.32 -3.00
C ASN A 536 18.96 7.52 -3.23
N ALA A 537 19.49 8.67 -2.78
CA ALA A 537 20.90 9.02 -2.93
C ALA A 537 21.88 8.10 -2.17
N ARG A 538 21.37 7.15 -1.36
CA ARG A 538 22.21 6.15 -0.68
C ARG A 538 22.73 5.05 -1.60
N PHE A 539 22.09 4.85 -2.76
CA PHE A 539 22.57 3.94 -3.77
C PHE A 539 23.45 4.69 -4.78
N GLU A 540 24.62 4.13 -5.09
CA GLU A 540 25.60 4.79 -5.98
C GLU A 540 25.04 5.00 -7.39
N ASP A 541 24.27 4.03 -7.89
CA ASP A 541 23.60 4.06 -9.19
C ASP A 541 22.40 5.03 -9.26
N SER A 542 22.11 5.72 -8.15
CA SER A 542 20.95 6.59 -7.98
C SER A 542 21.35 8.01 -7.51
N LYS A 543 22.62 8.38 -7.73
CA LYS A 543 23.12 9.77 -7.55
C LYS A 543 22.94 10.59 -8.81
N GLY A 544 22.66 11.89 -8.65
CA GLY A 544 22.40 12.80 -9.78
C GLY A 544 21.05 12.53 -10.46
N LYS A 545 20.75 13.17 -11.59
CA LYS A 545 19.48 12.95 -12.30
C LYS A 545 19.53 11.64 -13.11
N VAL A 546 18.91 10.58 -12.59
CA VAL A 546 18.86 9.26 -13.27
C VAL A 546 17.45 8.88 -13.76
N CYS A 547 16.41 9.53 -13.22
CA CYS A 547 15.05 9.38 -13.70
C CYS A 547 14.28 10.70 -13.61
N VAL A 548 13.37 10.88 -14.56
CA VAL A 548 12.33 11.91 -14.56
C VAL A 548 11.02 11.16 -14.64
N GLN A 549 10.16 11.39 -13.66
CA GLN A 549 8.82 10.86 -13.63
C GLN A 549 7.88 11.76 -14.42
N GLY A 550 6.77 11.18 -14.87
CA GLY A 550 5.74 11.93 -15.54
C GLY A 550 4.35 11.33 -15.39
N LEU A 551 3.36 12.17 -15.60
CA LEU A 551 1.96 11.77 -15.71
C LEU A 551 1.25 12.56 -16.80
N VAL A 552 0.46 11.87 -17.61
CA VAL A 552 -0.46 12.52 -18.55
C VAL A 552 -1.79 12.69 -17.83
N THR A 553 -2.31 13.92 -17.76
CA THR A 553 -3.59 14.19 -17.12
C THR A 553 -4.73 14.21 -18.13
N LEU A 554 -5.84 13.57 -17.81
CA LEU A 554 -7.03 13.52 -18.66
C LEU A 554 -8.12 14.49 -18.20
N PHE A 555 -7.95 15.12 -17.04
CA PHE A 555 -8.82 16.17 -16.51
C PHE A 555 -7.94 17.35 -16.10
N ASP A 556 -8.54 18.52 -16.01
CA ASP A 556 -7.83 19.69 -15.50
C ASP A 556 -7.40 19.45 -14.06
N ALA A 557 -6.14 19.75 -13.75
CA ALA A 557 -5.62 19.76 -12.39
C ALA A 557 -5.68 21.19 -11.85
N ASN A 558 -6.39 21.38 -10.74
CA ASN A 558 -6.61 22.67 -10.10
C ASN A 558 -6.94 22.52 -8.60
N ALA A 559 -7.13 23.64 -7.92
CA ALA A 559 -7.48 23.67 -6.49
C ALA A 559 -8.73 22.85 -6.13
N GLU A 560 -9.69 22.68 -7.05
CA GLU A 560 -10.92 21.91 -6.82
C GLU A 560 -10.70 20.40 -6.95
N SER A 561 -9.85 19.96 -7.90
CA SER A 561 -9.50 18.55 -8.07
C SER A 561 -8.47 18.05 -7.06
N GLY A 562 -7.60 18.94 -6.58
CA GLY A 562 -6.32 18.53 -6.01
C GLY A 562 -5.39 18.01 -7.11
N GLY A 563 -4.35 17.27 -6.75
CA GLY A 563 -3.40 16.79 -7.76
C GLY A 563 -1.99 16.55 -7.28
N LEU A 564 -1.04 16.64 -8.21
CA LEU A 564 0.39 16.56 -7.93
C LEU A 564 0.86 17.85 -7.26
N VAL A 565 1.46 17.70 -6.09
CA VAL A 565 2.13 18.77 -5.36
C VAL A 565 3.63 18.50 -5.37
N VAL A 566 4.42 19.54 -5.60
CA VAL A 566 5.89 19.48 -5.56
C VAL A 566 6.45 20.56 -4.64
N ILE A 567 7.68 20.38 -4.15
CA ILE A 567 8.48 21.45 -3.54
C ILE A 567 9.52 21.89 -4.59
N PRO A 568 9.32 23.03 -5.27
CA PRO A 568 10.22 23.51 -6.32
C PRO A 568 11.67 23.63 -5.84
N GLY A 569 12.62 23.14 -6.63
CA GLY A 569 14.05 23.22 -6.31
C GLY A 569 14.56 22.19 -5.30
N SER A 570 13.69 21.38 -4.68
CA SER A 570 14.07 20.40 -3.66
C SER A 570 15.00 19.29 -4.17
N HIS A 571 15.00 19.00 -5.48
CA HIS A 571 15.93 18.07 -6.13
C HIS A 571 17.40 18.47 -5.94
N ARG A 572 17.69 19.76 -5.73
CA ARG A 572 19.05 20.26 -5.42
C ARG A 572 19.52 19.91 -4.02
N CYS A 573 18.58 19.60 -3.12
CA CYS A 573 18.86 19.19 -1.74
C CYS A 573 18.79 17.66 -1.55
N HIS A 574 18.68 16.90 -2.64
CA HIS A 574 18.43 15.45 -2.65
C HIS A 574 19.33 14.65 -1.71
N GLU A 575 20.66 14.78 -1.82
CA GLU A 575 21.58 14.03 -0.96
C GLU A 575 21.41 14.38 0.52
N ALA A 576 21.22 15.67 0.81
CA ALA A 576 21.02 16.14 2.18
C ALA A 576 19.69 15.62 2.76
N ILE A 577 18.63 15.58 1.95
CA ILE A 577 17.33 15.00 2.30
C ILE A 577 17.47 13.51 2.61
N CYS A 578 18.05 12.72 1.71
CA CYS A 578 18.24 11.28 1.92
C CYS A 578 19.14 10.97 3.13
N LYS A 579 20.11 11.84 3.42
CA LYS A 579 20.98 11.72 4.60
C LYS A 579 20.21 11.94 5.91
N ARG A 580 19.33 12.94 5.96
CA ARG A 580 18.48 13.24 7.13
C ARG A 580 17.37 12.22 7.33
N SER A 581 16.79 11.70 6.25
CA SER A 581 15.73 10.68 6.32
C SER A 581 16.27 9.39 6.94
N VAL A 582 15.74 9.05 8.12
CA VAL A 582 16.05 7.80 8.85
C VAL A 582 15.55 6.60 8.05
N LEU A 583 14.41 6.75 7.37
CA LEU A 583 13.73 5.71 6.60
C LEU A 583 14.41 5.44 5.25
N ALA A 584 15.18 6.38 4.70
CA ALA A 584 15.98 6.16 3.49
C ALA A 584 16.96 4.97 3.62
N LYS A 585 17.33 4.53 4.83
CA LYS A 585 18.14 3.31 5.03
C LYS A 585 17.38 2.00 4.78
N ARG A 586 16.05 2.02 4.87
CA ARG A 586 15.20 0.83 4.96
C ARG A 586 14.14 0.74 3.85
N ALA A 587 13.80 1.85 3.20
CA ALA A 587 12.63 1.97 2.34
C ALA A 587 12.88 1.79 0.82
N GLY A 588 14.10 1.39 0.42
CA GLY A 588 14.44 1.27 -1.01
C GLY A 588 14.49 2.64 -1.68
N ASP A 589 13.93 2.78 -2.88
CA ASP A 589 13.93 4.03 -3.64
C ASP A 589 12.97 5.09 -3.07
N PHE A 590 11.91 4.67 -2.38
CA PHE A 590 10.94 5.56 -1.73
C PHE A 590 11.55 6.18 -0.47
N VAL A 591 11.72 7.50 -0.46
CA VAL A 591 12.30 8.25 0.65
C VAL A 591 11.24 9.19 1.23
N PRO A 592 10.56 8.79 2.32
CA PRO A 592 9.60 9.67 2.98
C PRO A 592 10.31 10.82 3.69
N ILE A 593 9.67 11.99 3.65
CA ILE A 593 10.12 13.22 4.31
C ILE A 593 9.44 13.33 5.67
N ALA A 594 10.23 13.53 6.72
CA ALA A 594 9.70 13.75 8.06
C ALA A 594 8.96 15.10 8.14
N LEU A 595 7.90 15.16 8.94
CA LEU A 595 7.07 16.37 9.09
C LEU A 595 7.84 17.61 9.60
N ASP A 596 8.97 17.38 10.28
CA ASP A 596 9.86 18.42 10.80
C ASP A 596 11.07 18.70 9.88
N ASP A 597 11.18 18.05 8.71
CA ASP A 597 12.29 18.27 7.81
C ASP A 597 12.26 19.72 7.28
N PRO A 598 13.39 20.46 7.35
CA PRO A 598 13.44 21.86 6.94
C PRO A 598 13.08 22.09 5.48
N ILE A 599 13.13 21.07 4.62
CA ILE A 599 12.71 21.19 3.21
C ILE A 599 11.25 21.61 3.07
N LEU A 600 10.39 21.17 3.99
CA LEU A 600 8.95 21.46 3.97
C LEU A 600 8.66 22.95 4.21
N LYS A 601 9.59 23.69 4.84
CA LYS A 601 9.46 25.13 5.07
C LYS A 601 9.58 25.97 3.80
N GLN A 602 10.05 25.40 2.69
CA GLN A 602 10.08 26.09 1.40
C GLN A 602 8.67 26.30 0.81
N GLY A 603 7.67 25.60 1.35
CA GLY A 603 6.32 25.60 0.80
C GLY A 603 6.19 24.64 -0.38
N ALA A 604 4.98 24.14 -0.58
CA ALA A 604 4.68 23.23 -1.65
C ALA A 604 3.68 23.86 -2.63
N VAL A 605 3.74 23.45 -3.89
CA VAL A 605 2.89 23.99 -4.94
C VAL A 605 2.08 22.89 -5.62
N LEU A 606 0.77 23.09 -5.71
CA LEU A 606 -0.10 22.28 -6.55
C LEU A 606 0.06 22.73 -8.00
N LEU A 607 0.50 21.81 -8.87
CA LEU A 607 0.72 22.13 -10.28
C LEU A 607 -0.60 22.12 -11.04
N ARG A 608 -0.99 23.27 -11.58
CA ARG A 608 -2.11 23.34 -12.53
C ARG A 608 -1.72 22.78 -13.88
N ALA A 609 -2.66 22.07 -14.49
CA ALA A 609 -2.53 21.53 -15.82
C ALA A 609 -3.90 21.40 -16.49
N GLN A 610 -3.93 21.37 -17.81
CA GLN A 610 -5.14 21.12 -18.59
C GLN A 610 -5.21 19.66 -18.99
N ALA A 611 -6.42 19.15 -19.21
CA ALA A 611 -6.62 17.84 -19.81
C ALA A 611 -5.82 17.70 -21.12
N GLY A 612 -4.98 16.68 -21.20
CA GLY A 612 -4.08 16.42 -22.32
C GLY A 612 -2.62 16.84 -22.08
N ASP A 613 -2.32 17.48 -20.95
CA ASP A 613 -0.95 17.86 -20.58
C ASP A 613 -0.14 16.70 -19.99
N LEU A 614 1.19 16.78 -20.16
CA LEU A 614 2.17 15.94 -19.49
C LEU A 614 2.88 16.75 -18.40
N LEU A 615 2.69 16.36 -17.15
CA LEU A 615 3.43 16.89 -16.01
C LEU A 615 4.67 16.02 -15.77
N LEU A 616 5.83 16.64 -15.60
CA LEU A 616 7.11 15.96 -15.42
C LEU A 616 7.81 16.48 -14.18
N TRP A 617 8.49 15.62 -13.44
CA TRP A 617 9.36 16.00 -12.33
C TRP A 617 10.58 15.09 -12.23
N ASP A 618 11.70 15.68 -11.83
CA ASP A 618 12.89 14.93 -11.46
C ASP A 618 12.56 13.99 -10.29
N SER A 619 12.92 12.70 -10.35
CA SER A 619 12.59 11.74 -9.27
C SER A 619 13.14 12.14 -7.90
N ARG A 620 14.09 13.08 -7.85
CA ARG A 620 14.67 13.66 -6.63
C ARG A 620 13.81 14.78 -6.02
N THR A 621 12.87 15.35 -6.77
CA THR A 621 11.97 16.41 -6.32
C THR A 621 11.00 15.86 -5.29
N VAL A 622 10.89 16.52 -4.14
CA VAL A 622 9.94 16.17 -3.09
C VAL A 622 8.52 16.47 -3.57
N HIS A 623 7.66 15.46 -3.51
CA HIS A 623 6.30 15.55 -4.04
C HIS A 623 5.32 14.65 -3.26
N CYS A 624 4.02 14.84 -3.50
CA CYS A 624 2.93 13.94 -3.10
C CYS A 624 1.64 14.28 -3.87
N ASN A 625 0.56 13.53 -3.63
CA ASN A 625 -0.78 13.99 -4.00
C ASN A 625 -1.34 14.92 -2.91
N THR A 626 -2.27 15.79 -3.29
CA THR A 626 -3.14 16.54 -2.37
C THR A 626 -4.61 16.33 -2.70
N PRO A 627 -5.52 16.30 -1.71
CA PRO A 627 -6.95 16.52 -1.95
C PRO A 627 -7.21 17.91 -2.54
N SER A 628 -8.47 18.13 -2.92
CA SER A 628 -9.00 19.46 -3.17
C SER A 628 -8.63 20.44 -2.06
N LEU A 629 -8.05 21.57 -2.44
CA LEU A 629 -7.72 22.68 -1.55
C LEU A 629 -8.98 23.45 -1.12
N THR A 630 -10.07 23.31 -1.88
CA THR A 630 -11.36 23.98 -1.62
C THR A 630 -12.31 23.18 -0.73
N ALA A 631 -11.96 21.93 -0.38
CA ALA A 631 -12.87 21.02 0.32
C ALA A 631 -13.25 21.45 1.76
N SER A 632 -12.49 22.35 2.37
CA SER A 632 -12.83 22.95 3.68
C SER A 632 -13.89 24.04 3.57
N GLU A 633 -13.99 24.69 2.42
CA GLU A 633 -14.86 25.85 2.19
C GLU A 633 -16.18 25.48 1.51
N VAL A 634 -16.22 24.30 0.90
CA VAL A 634 -17.29 23.87 0.02
C VAL A 634 -17.92 22.58 0.52
N GLU A 635 -19.24 22.58 0.62
CA GLU A 635 -20.03 21.42 1.03
C GLU A 635 -20.18 20.38 -0.09
N VAL A 636 -20.55 19.16 0.31
CA VAL A 636 -20.97 18.13 -0.64
C VAL A 636 -22.28 18.52 -1.31
N ASP A 637 -22.38 18.20 -2.59
CA ASP A 637 -23.56 18.44 -3.42
C ASP A 637 -23.80 17.21 -4.31
N PRO A 638 -24.52 16.18 -3.81
CA PRO A 638 -24.76 14.94 -4.54
C PRO A 638 -25.84 15.05 -5.63
N VAL A 639 -26.24 16.26 -6.03
CA VAL A 639 -27.27 16.47 -7.05
C VAL A 639 -26.82 15.88 -8.41
N PRO A 640 -27.68 15.11 -9.10
CA PRO A 640 -27.36 14.59 -10.43
C PRO A 640 -26.91 15.69 -11.40
N ARG A 641 -25.82 15.43 -12.13
CA ARG A 641 -25.31 16.34 -13.17
C ARG A 641 -25.93 15.98 -14.53
N PRO A 642 -26.15 16.95 -15.44
CA PRO A 642 -26.68 16.68 -16.79
C PRO A 642 -25.90 15.61 -17.56
N ASP A 643 -24.57 15.64 -17.44
CA ASP A 643 -23.66 14.70 -18.12
C ASP A 643 -23.25 13.51 -17.23
N GLY A 644 -23.99 13.28 -16.13
CA GLY A 644 -23.62 12.35 -15.09
C GLY A 644 -22.41 12.80 -14.27
N TRP A 645 -22.12 12.06 -13.20
CA TRP A 645 -20.91 12.29 -12.41
C TRP A 645 -19.69 11.77 -13.16
N GLN A 646 -18.60 12.53 -13.09
CA GLN A 646 -17.32 12.18 -13.69
C GLN A 646 -16.24 12.09 -12.59
N PRO A 647 -15.18 11.30 -12.78
CA PRO A 647 -13.98 11.41 -11.95
C PRO A 647 -13.41 12.83 -12.04
N ILE A 648 -12.83 13.32 -10.94
CA ILE A 648 -12.20 14.65 -10.91
C ILE A 648 -10.72 14.61 -11.31
N ARG A 649 -10.16 13.40 -11.41
CA ARG A 649 -8.81 13.14 -11.90
C ARG A 649 -8.77 11.78 -12.55
N GLN A 650 -8.11 11.67 -13.69
CA GLN A 650 -7.61 10.42 -14.27
C GLN A 650 -6.24 10.72 -14.89
N VAL A 651 -5.23 9.95 -14.53
CA VAL A 651 -3.86 10.14 -15.03
C VAL A 651 -3.20 8.77 -15.28
N GLY A 652 -2.32 8.71 -16.28
CA GLY A 652 -1.43 7.58 -16.49
C GLY A 652 0.01 7.97 -16.19
N TYR A 653 0.72 7.17 -15.40
CA TYR A 653 2.13 7.42 -15.08
C TYR A 653 3.03 6.93 -16.20
N VAL A 654 3.84 7.84 -16.74
CA VAL A 654 4.76 7.57 -17.85
C VAL A 654 6.12 8.09 -17.48
N CYS A 655 7.09 7.20 -17.46
CA CYS A 655 8.50 7.54 -17.32
C CYS A 655 9.24 6.93 -18.50
N MET A 656 10.22 7.63 -19.04
CA MET A 656 11.11 7.05 -20.04
C MET A 656 12.57 7.35 -19.71
N THR A 657 13.45 6.40 -20.02
CA THR A 657 14.91 6.54 -19.86
C THR A 657 15.64 5.92 -21.05
N PRO A 658 16.86 6.35 -21.38
CA PRO A 658 17.66 5.77 -22.47
C PRO A 658 17.76 4.25 -22.38
N ARG A 659 17.61 3.54 -23.50
CA ARG A 659 17.77 2.07 -23.57
C ARG A 659 19.13 1.62 -23.04
N LYS A 660 20.18 2.39 -23.33
CA LYS A 660 21.56 2.13 -22.86
C LYS A 660 21.73 2.11 -21.34
N PHE A 661 20.75 2.58 -20.55
CA PHE A 661 20.80 2.47 -19.08
C PHE A 661 20.41 1.07 -18.58
N ALA A 662 19.71 0.28 -19.39
CA ALA A 662 19.28 -1.07 -19.02
C ALA A 662 20.32 -2.11 -19.40
N SER A 663 20.53 -3.10 -18.52
CA SER A 663 21.29 -4.30 -18.86
C SER A 663 20.47 -5.24 -19.75
N ARG A 664 21.14 -6.17 -20.44
CA ARG A 664 20.47 -7.22 -21.22
C ARG A 664 19.49 -8.04 -20.36
N GLU A 665 19.87 -8.34 -19.12
CA GLU A 665 19.01 -9.07 -18.19
C GLU A 665 17.72 -8.29 -17.88
N VAL A 666 17.81 -6.97 -17.65
CA VAL A 666 16.63 -6.13 -17.43
C VAL A 666 15.74 -6.13 -18.68
N LEU A 667 16.33 -6.03 -19.87
CA LEU A 667 15.57 -6.07 -21.12
C LEU A 667 14.78 -7.39 -21.26
N GLU A 668 15.41 -8.54 -20.99
CA GLU A 668 14.72 -9.84 -21.06
C GLU A 668 13.60 -9.98 -20.02
N LYS A 669 13.84 -9.54 -18.77
CA LYS A 669 12.80 -9.52 -17.73
C LYS A 669 11.61 -8.63 -18.10
N ARG A 670 11.87 -7.51 -18.78
CA ARG A 670 10.82 -6.60 -19.27
C ARG A 670 10.02 -7.20 -20.43
N LYS A 671 10.67 -7.93 -21.35
CA LYS A 671 9.96 -8.69 -22.38
C LYS A 671 9.03 -9.72 -21.77
N ASP A 672 9.51 -10.47 -20.78
CA ASP A 672 8.69 -11.44 -20.04
C ASP A 672 7.51 -10.76 -19.33
N ALA A 673 7.75 -9.63 -18.65
CA ALA A 673 6.69 -8.86 -18.01
C ALA A 673 5.64 -8.36 -19.03
N PHE A 674 6.04 -7.94 -20.23
CA PHE A 674 5.08 -7.59 -21.27
C PHE A 674 4.22 -8.80 -21.67
N VAL A 675 4.85 -9.92 -22.02
CA VAL A 675 4.14 -11.16 -22.42
C VAL A 675 3.19 -11.62 -21.33
N ASN A 676 3.60 -11.56 -20.06
CA ASN A 676 2.84 -12.06 -18.92
C ASN A 676 1.96 -11.00 -18.24
N ASN A 677 1.71 -9.83 -18.86
CA ASN A 677 0.93 -8.73 -18.27
C ASN A 677 1.45 -8.20 -16.92
N GLY A 678 2.74 -8.38 -16.64
CA GLY A 678 3.41 -7.86 -15.46
C GLY A 678 3.58 -6.34 -15.51
N SER A 679 3.20 -5.68 -14.41
CA SER A 679 3.48 -4.25 -14.20
C SER A 679 4.82 -4.07 -13.49
N THR A 680 5.49 -2.95 -13.73
CA THR A 680 6.77 -2.58 -13.08
C THR A 680 6.62 -1.25 -12.35
N SER A 681 7.67 -0.79 -11.67
CA SER A 681 7.72 0.57 -11.12
C SER A 681 7.95 1.63 -12.21
N HIS A 682 8.07 2.89 -11.76
CA HIS A 682 8.44 4.05 -12.55
C HIS A 682 9.83 3.94 -13.23
N TRP A 683 10.71 3.03 -12.80
CA TRP A 683 12.05 2.84 -13.39
C TRP A 683 12.02 2.02 -14.69
N PRO A 684 12.27 2.60 -15.88
CA PRO A 684 12.24 1.82 -17.12
C PRO A 684 13.48 0.93 -17.29
N HIS A 685 14.64 1.39 -16.79
CA HIS A 685 15.93 0.72 -16.93
C HIS A 685 16.31 -0.19 -15.76
N LYS A 686 15.47 -0.28 -14.73
CA LYS A 686 15.58 -1.25 -13.63
C LYS A 686 14.37 -2.19 -13.66
N PHE A 687 14.55 -3.44 -13.27
CA PHE A 687 13.42 -4.35 -13.13
C PHE A 687 12.97 -4.39 -11.66
N VAL A 688 11.91 -3.65 -11.36
CA VAL A 688 11.23 -3.66 -10.06
C VAL A 688 9.78 -4.05 -10.30
N SER A 689 9.37 -5.20 -9.76
CA SER A 689 7.99 -5.68 -9.92
C SER A 689 7.00 -4.70 -9.26
N GLY A 690 6.02 -4.24 -10.03
CA GLY A 690 5.04 -3.22 -9.60
C GLY A 690 3.67 -3.81 -9.26
N GLY A 691 3.35 -5.01 -9.72
CA GLY A 691 2.07 -5.66 -9.44
C GLY A 691 1.85 -6.89 -10.32
N TYR A 692 1.22 -7.92 -9.77
CA TYR A 692 0.93 -9.14 -10.51
C TYR A 692 -0.28 -8.97 -11.44
N PRO A 693 -0.25 -9.63 -12.62
CA PRO A 693 -1.43 -9.71 -13.49
C PRO A 693 -2.55 -10.48 -12.79
N LEU A 694 -3.77 -10.34 -13.31
CA LEU A 694 -4.84 -11.28 -12.98
C LEU A 694 -4.47 -12.70 -13.42
N PRO A 695 -4.82 -13.75 -12.67
CA PRO A 695 -4.62 -15.14 -13.10
C PRO A 695 -5.31 -15.48 -14.43
N THR A 696 -6.35 -14.71 -14.79
CA THR A 696 -7.13 -14.86 -16.02
C THR A 696 -6.65 -13.95 -17.15
N ALA A 697 -5.60 -13.15 -16.95
CA ALA A 697 -5.08 -12.25 -17.97
C ALA A 697 -4.52 -13.07 -19.14
N VAL A 698 -4.97 -12.76 -20.36
CA VAL A 698 -4.46 -13.40 -21.57
C VAL A 698 -3.07 -12.85 -21.86
N PRO A 699 -2.03 -13.69 -22.02
CA PRO A 699 -0.69 -13.23 -22.36
C PRO A 699 -0.65 -12.38 -23.63
N ASN A 700 0.18 -11.34 -23.63
CA ASN A 700 0.42 -10.52 -24.81
C ASN A 700 1.21 -11.28 -25.86
N ASP A 701 0.93 -11.00 -27.13
CA ASP A 701 1.64 -11.59 -28.27
C ASP A 701 3.13 -11.18 -28.27
N PRO A 702 4.07 -12.11 -28.10
CA PRO A 702 5.51 -11.82 -28.16
C PRO A 702 5.95 -11.21 -29.49
N GLN A 703 5.22 -11.44 -30.59
CA GLN A 703 5.55 -10.89 -31.91
C GLN A 703 5.40 -9.37 -31.99
N LYS A 704 4.71 -8.74 -31.04
CA LYS A 704 4.63 -7.28 -30.92
C LYS A 704 5.92 -6.64 -30.40
N ILE A 705 6.85 -7.43 -29.88
CA ILE A 705 8.14 -6.94 -29.36
C ILE A 705 9.11 -6.81 -30.54
N SER A 706 9.51 -5.58 -30.88
CA SER A 706 10.61 -5.34 -31.82
C SER A 706 11.99 -5.55 -31.16
N GLU A 707 13.03 -5.77 -31.96
CA GLU A 707 14.42 -6.02 -31.50
C GLU A 707 15.08 -4.90 -30.67
#